data_AF-A0A7S3WV76-F1
#
_entry.id   AF-A0A7S3WV76-F1
#
_cell.length_a   1.000
_cell.length_b   1.000
_cell.length_c   1.000
_cell.angle_alpha   90.00
_cell.angle_beta   90.00
_cell.angle_gamma   90.00
#
_symmetry.space_group_name_H-M   'P 1'
#
loop_
_entity.id
_entity.type
_entity.pdbx_description
1 polymer ?
#
loop_
_entity_poly.entity_id
_entity_poly.type
_entity_poly.pdbx_seq_one_letter_code
_entity_poly.pdbx_strand_id
1 'polypeptide(L)'
;MALRRKFTAPRERKPQPPLPSRPSREEVVLHGWEALWRYRAGDSLSEGTDGEAFAHELYRHGWDRQKELDGCNDPSGHGTVRQADLAASDERPAGWKPFSVHFADETLPRMWAVRPAARAELPDLTPTQCIALALARHVQDPFESVCHMLSPSGLELTQLPLSPLVGELPEPLLRAALSAELVDATCQRGVSVLEALTHPHRGAALQFVPGLGPRKAAALRRELLARRAQGGKHEITSRDGLHELLGPCVWANAVGFLKFEPPREPGEPRQPPGLDGMRIHPDDYRFARKMCLDAMTDVDAEEEAETPERLAAAVDVAMRAPNLAQIMDELELTDYNDYLHNQEGEKYMLSTLTDLRVELLHPFQDKRGDWSPLWEHGPLDKERLFELLTAETLSTLHGDDHDVRELYPPGHPHAGEPLLLRGGTLAQAAIVRPDNRGLKDGQMQFHIRLQCGVTGTIQEEDFSDQRRLPRRDGAGGPEVVMPVREGQLISVRVKTLNLVDHTCTATCAGKELQRAEYMTLAQERAKAAAEEAAKRSGGPVLSRGEFVKRRVGHPQFKNGTREQVRAFLAAMPVGETVFRPSSRADHLTATVKLTAHGPLLHVDILEKDKPSPAELGASLWIGRVESDASKQGDRFDDLDEILYRYVEPLVENMREVTGHRKFAPELSAEAVVERLNREKANSDMIAYALALYEKDATTVVIYVVRAEGRKHREAIKVSPAGFVYRDVAFNTLEEAIKHFKVEASELELIN
;
A
#
# COMPACT_ATOMS: atom_id res chain seq x y z
N MET A 1 -3.30 -49.57 60.18
CA MET A 1 -2.30 -50.47 59.56
C MET A 1 -2.79 -51.90 59.69
N ALA A 2 -2.79 -52.79 58.70
CA ALA A 2 -2.46 -52.71 57.28
C ALA A 2 -2.89 -54.04 56.62
N LEU A 3 -3.42 -53.93 55.39
CA LEU A 3 -3.21 -54.80 54.22
C LEU A 3 -3.23 -56.34 54.37
N ARG A 4 -4.02 -57.00 53.50
CA ARG A 4 -3.48 -57.61 52.26
C ARG A 4 -4.56 -58.13 51.28
N ARG A 5 -4.55 -57.47 50.11
CA ARG A 5 -4.78 -57.87 48.70
C ARG A 5 -5.52 -59.20 48.38
N LYS A 6 -6.52 -59.09 47.51
CA LYS A 6 -6.98 -60.17 46.61
C LYS A 6 -6.93 -59.68 45.16
N PHE A 7 -6.38 -60.53 44.29
CA PHE A 7 -6.45 -60.45 42.82
C PHE A 7 -7.67 -61.23 42.33
N THR A 8 -8.39 -60.72 41.32
CA THR A 8 -9.34 -61.49 40.51
C THR A 8 -9.31 -61.04 39.05
N ALA A 9 -9.48 -62.03 38.17
CA ALA A 9 -9.25 -62.10 36.73
C ALA A 9 -10.20 -61.24 35.83
N PRO A 10 -9.88 -61.06 34.53
CA PRO A 10 -10.53 -60.09 33.65
C PRO A 10 -11.79 -60.62 32.96
N ARG A 11 -12.77 -59.74 32.73
CA ARG A 11 -14.01 -60.00 31.98
C ARG A 11 -13.97 -59.32 30.60
N GLU A 12 -14.45 -60.05 29.59
CA GLU A 12 -14.56 -59.70 28.18
C GLU A 12 -15.36 -58.41 27.91
N ARG A 13 -14.94 -57.62 26.91
CA ARG A 13 -15.61 -56.38 26.44
C ARG A 13 -16.45 -56.65 25.18
N LYS A 14 -17.67 -56.11 25.16
CA LYS A 14 -18.57 -56.06 23.98
C LYS A 14 -18.00 -55.13 22.88
N PRO A 15 -18.34 -55.35 21.58
CA PRO A 15 -17.82 -54.56 20.47
C PRO A 15 -18.45 -53.16 20.39
N GLN A 16 -17.63 -52.16 20.06
CA GLN A 16 -18.04 -50.77 19.81
C GLN A 16 -18.58 -50.60 18.37
N PRO A 17 -19.54 -49.67 18.13
CA PRO A 17 -19.97 -49.29 16.78
C PRO A 17 -18.85 -48.54 16.02
N PRO A 18 -18.87 -48.52 14.67
CA PRO A 18 -17.82 -47.89 13.88
C PRO A 18 -17.83 -46.37 14.04
N LEU A 19 -16.63 -45.79 14.14
CA LEU A 19 -16.39 -44.34 14.16
C LEU A 19 -16.79 -43.72 12.80
N PRO A 20 -17.37 -42.50 12.78
CA PRO A 20 -17.63 -41.78 11.54
C PRO A 20 -16.32 -41.44 10.81
N SER A 21 -16.35 -41.47 9.48
CA SER A 21 -15.22 -41.12 8.62
C SER A 21 -14.79 -39.66 8.83
N ARG A 22 -13.48 -39.41 8.88
CA ARG A 22 -12.92 -38.05 8.98
C ARG A 22 -13.36 -37.19 7.79
N PRO A 23 -13.85 -35.97 7.99
CA PRO A 23 -14.17 -35.05 6.90
C PRO A 23 -12.90 -34.64 6.15
N SER A 24 -13.05 -34.40 4.85
CA SER A 24 -11.98 -33.91 3.98
C SER A 24 -11.52 -32.51 4.40
N ARG A 25 -10.27 -32.15 4.08
CA ARG A 25 -9.69 -30.84 4.42
C ARG A 25 -10.50 -29.66 3.84
N GLU A 26 -11.22 -29.90 2.74
CA GLU A 26 -12.10 -28.94 2.08
C GLU A 26 -13.42 -28.74 2.87
N GLU A 27 -14.01 -29.81 3.41
CA GLU A 27 -15.20 -29.73 4.29
C GLU A 27 -14.88 -29.00 5.60
N VAL A 28 -13.69 -29.23 6.17
CA VAL A 28 -13.24 -28.55 7.40
C VAL A 28 -13.12 -27.03 7.19
N VAL A 29 -12.62 -26.60 6.03
CA VAL A 29 -12.52 -25.18 5.68
C VAL A 29 -13.91 -24.59 5.47
N LEU A 30 -14.78 -25.24 4.70
CA LEU A 30 -16.14 -24.78 4.44
C LEU A 30 -16.97 -24.60 5.72
N HIS A 31 -16.95 -25.59 6.62
CA HIS A 31 -17.68 -25.51 7.89
C HIS A 31 -17.07 -24.48 8.86
N GLY A 32 -15.75 -24.32 8.87
CA GLY A 32 -15.07 -23.29 9.67
C GLY A 32 -15.43 -21.87 9.21
N TRP A 33 -15.52 -21.64 7.90
CA TRP A 33 -15.90 -20.33 7.34
C TRP A 33 -17.39 -20.01 7.55
N GLU A 34 -18.28 -21.00 7.44
CA GLU A 34 -19.72 -20.82 7.67
C GLU A 34 -20.03 -20.44 9.13
N ALA A 35 -19.32 -21.05 10.08
CA ALA A 35 -19.42 -20.71 11.50
C ALA A 35 -18.92 -19.29 11.81
N LEU A 36 -17.79 -18.88 11.20
CA LEU A 36 -17.22 -17.55 11.38
C LEU A 36 -18.12 -16.44 10.79
N TRP A 37 -18.78 -16.73 9.67
CA TRP A 37 -19.68 -15.81 8.99
C TRP A 37 -20.99 -15.62 9.76
N ARG A 38 -21.61 -16.69 10.27
CA ARG A 38 -22.79 -16.61 11.14
C ARG A 38 -22.51 -15.85 12.45
N TYR A 39 -21.32 -16.05 13.02
CA TYR A 39 -20.88 -15.32 14.20
C TYR A 39 -20.72 -13.81 13.95
N ARG A 40 -20.17 -13.40 12.79
CA ARG A 40 -20.06 -11.98 12.41
C ARG A 40 -21.39 -11.33 12.03
N ALA A 41 -22.36 -12.10 11.53
CA ALA A 41 -23.67 -11.61 11.14
C ALA A 41 -24.60 -11.29 12.33
N GLY A 42 -24.20 -11.63 13.57
CA GLY A 42 -24.98 -11.34 14.77
C GLY A 42 -26.16 -12.28 14.98
N ASP A 43 -26.19 -13.42 14.27
CA ASP A 43 -27.19 -14.46 14.49
C ASP A 43 -26.92 -15.13 15.85
N SER A 44 -27.92 -15.14 16.72
CA SER A 44 -27.85 -15.86 17.99
C SER A 44 -27.82 -17.37 17.71
N LEU A 45 -26.62 -17.96 17.76
CA LEU A 45 -26.46 -19.40 17.83
C LEU A 45 -27.15 -19.89 19.11
N SER A 46 -28.21 -20.67 18.96
CA SER A 46 -28.88 -21.33 20.08
C SER A 46 -27.87 -22.20 20.83
N GLU A 47 -27.76 -22.01 22.15
CA GLU A 47 -26.95 -22.85 23.04
C GLU A 47 -27.28 -24.33 22.79
N GLY A 48 -26.36 -25.07 22.17
CA GLY A 48 -26.53 -26.51 21.92
C GLY A 48 -26.05 -27.06 20.58
N THR A 49 -25.56 -26.26 19.63
CA THR A 49 -24.99 -26.78 18.38
C THR A 49 -23.47 -26.88 18.44
N ASP A 50 -22.92 -28.01 17.96
CA ASP A 50 -21.52 -28.47 17.92
C ASP A 50 -20.44 -27.48 17.40
N GLY A 51 -20.80 -26.23 17.08
CA GLY A 51 -19.89 -25.20 16.55
C GLY A 51 -18.88 -24.65 17.56
N GLU A 52 -19.23 -24.51 18.84
CA GLU A 52 -18.27 -24.10 19.89
C GLU A 52 -17.24 -25.21 20.17
N ALA A 53 -17.68 -26.47 20.16
CA ALA A 53 -16.80 -27.62 20.27
C ALA A 53 -15.86 -27.72 19.05
N PHE A 54 -16.34 -27.40 17.85
CA PHE A 54 -15.58 -27.46 16.60
C PHE A 54 -14.58 -26.30 16.44
N ALA A 55 -14.91 -25.09 16.89
CA ALA A 55 -13.96 -23.98 16.99
C ALA A 55 -12.84 -24.30 18.01
N HIS A 56 -13.19 -24.96 19.12
CA HIS A 56 -12.23 -25.51 20.07
C HIS A 56 -11.39 -26.66 19.48
N GLU A 57 -11.93 -27.42 18.53
CA GLU A 57 -11.27 -28.56 17.88
C GLU A 57 -10.32 -28.11 16.77
N LEU A 58 -10.66 -27.05 16.01
CA LEU A 58 -9.74 -26.30 15.15
C LEU A 58 -8.56 -25.70 15.96
N TYR A 59 -8.83 -25.24 17.19
CA TYR A 59 -7.80 -24.81 18.13
C TYR A 59 -6.97 -25.98 18.70
N ARG A 60 -7.56 -27.18 18.92
CA ARG A 60 -6.83 -28.38 19.41
C ARG A 60 -5.95 -29.04 18.36
N HIS A 61 -6.38 -29.09 17.10
CA HIS A 61 -5.66 -29.83 16.05
C HIS A 61 -4.37 -29.14 15.58
N GLY A 62 -4.09 -27.92 16.04
CA GLY A 62 -2.86 -27.18 15.76
C GLY A 62 -1.70 -27.39 16.75
N TRP A 63 -1.88 -28.13 17.86
CA TRP A 63 -0.79 -28.27 18.84
C TRP A 63 -0.77 -29.61 19.60
N ASP A 64 0.28 -30.40 19.33
CA ASP A 64 0.72 -31.49 20.20
C ASP A 64 1.22 -30.94 21.54
N ARG A 65 0.45 -31.09 22.62
CA ARG A 65 0.98 -31.13 23.98
C ARG A 65 0.17 -32.03 24.91
N GLN A 66 0.52 -33.30 24.87
CA GLN A 66 0.18 -34.31 25.88
C GLN A 66 1.03 -34.17 27.16
N LYS A 67 1.24 -32.95 27.69
CA LYS A 67 2.07 -32.74 28.90
C LYS A 67 1.59 -31.74 29.95
N GLU A 68 0.44 -31.10 29.80
CA GLU A 68 -0.05 -30.10 30.79
C GLU A 68 -1.50 -30.34 31.26
N LEU A 69 -1.92 -31.61 31.37
CA LEU A 69 -3.21 -31.99 31.96
C LEU A 69 -3.10 -32.80 33.26
N ASP A 70 -1.91 -32.89 33.85
CA ASP A 70 -1.72 -33.36 35.23
C ASP A 70 -1.46 -32.17 36.16
N GLY A 71 -2.48 -31.33 36.35
CA GLY A 71 -2.35 -30.22 37.30
C GLY A 71 -3.40 -29.13 37.17
N CYS A 72 -4.67 -29.47 37.40
CA CYS A 72 -5.67 -28.59 38.02
C CYS A 72 -7.03 -29.28 37.99
N ASN A 73 -7.29 -30.13 39.00
CA ASN A 73 -8.64 -30.47 39.41
C ASN A 73 -9.10 -29.36 40.36
N ASP A 74 -10.10 -28.58 39.97
CA ASP A 74 -10.99 -27.94 40.94
C ASP A 74 -12.45 -28.01 40.43
N PRO A 75 -13.35 -28.75 41.12
CA PRO A 75 -14.74 -28.91 40.72
C PRO A 75 -15.65 -27.98 41.52
N SER A 76 -15.76 -26.70 41.13
CA SER A 76 -16.88 -25.80 41.49
C SER A 76 -16.76 -24.53 40.64
N GLY A 77 -17.68 -24.22 39.73
CA GLY A 77 -18.95 -23.57 40.03
C GLY A 77 -18.97 -22.17 39.41
N HIS A 78 -19.81 -21.96 38.40
CA HIS A 78 -20.33 -20.68 37.88
C HIS A 78 -19.36 -19.50 37.65
N GLY A 79 -19.01 -19.27 36.38
CA GLY A 79 -18.47 -17.99 35.91
C GLY A 79 -18.78 -17.77 34.43
N THR A 80 -19.87 -17.06 34.14
CA THR A 80 -20.13 -16.45 32.83
C THR A 80 -19.04 -15.42 32.54
N VAL A 81 -18.13 -15.73 31.62
CA VAL A 81 -17.11 -14.79 31.14
C VAL A 81 -17.79 -13.78 30.23
N ARG A 82 -17.84 -12.51 30.63
CA ARG A 82 -18.34 -11.41 29.80
C ARG A 82 -17.25 -11.00 28.80
N GLN A 83 -17.69 -10.62 27.61
CA GLN A 83 -16.91 -10.24 26.42
C GLN A 83 -15.83 -9.15 26.62
N ALA A 84 -15.74 -8.52 27.80
CA ALA A 84 -14.72 -7.54 28.13
C ALA A 84 -13.41 -8.16 28.66
N ASP A 85 -13.44 -9.40 29.16
CA ASP A 85 -12.31 -9.97 29.90
C ASP A 85 -11.26 -10.66 29.01
N LEU A 86 -11.59 -10.98 27.75
CA LEU A 86 -10.65 -11.60 26.79
C LEU A 86 -9.79 -10.58 26.02
N ALA A 87 -10.12 -9.30 26.08
CA ALA A 87 -9.32 -8.25 25.43
C ALA A 87 -8.14 -7.75 26.30
N ALA A 88 -8.05 -8.20 27.56
CA ALA A 88 -7.11 -7.68 28.54
C ALA A 88 -5.91 -8.60 28.87
N SER A 89 -5.85 -9.82 28.32
CA SER A 89 -4.70 -10.72 28.48
C SER A 89 -3.89 -10.78 27.19
N ASP A 90 -3.05 -9.78 26.96
CA ASP A 90 -2.16 -9.68 25.79
C ASP A 90 -0.88 -10.54 25.94
N GLU A 91 -1.00 -11.74 26.53
CA GLU A 91 0.08 -12.75 26.54
C GLU A 91 -0.11 -13.68 25.34
N ARG A 92 0.23 -13.20 24.15
CA ARG A 92 0.30 -14.06 22.96
C ARG A 92 1.56 -14.93 23.07
N PRO A 93 1.46 -16.27 22.90
CA PRO A 93 2.62 -17.14 22.99
C PRO A 93 3.69 -16.75 21.96
N ALA A 94 4.96 -16.81 22.35
CA ALA A 94 6.09 -16.47 21.50
C ALA A 94 6.04 -17.30 20.20
N GLY A 95 5.90 -16.63 19.05
CA GLY A 95 5.75 -17.26 17.73
C GLY A 95 4.33 -17.27 17.17
N TRP A 96 3.33 -16.75 17.88
CA TRP A 96 1.98 -16.56 17.34
C TRP A 96 1.99 -15.53 16.21
N LYS A 97 1.83 -15.99 14.96
CA LYS A 97 1.54 -15.13 13.82
C LYS A 97 0.03 -15.04 13.65
N PRO A 98 -0.58 -13.83 13.64
CA PRO A 98 -1.99 -13.70 13.31
C PRO A 98 -2.25 -14.23 11.91
N PHE A 99 -3.43 -14.80 11.69
CA PHE A 99 -3.91 -15.12 10.35
C PHE A 99 -4.01 -13.83 9.54
N SER A 100 -3.44 -13.81 8.33
CA SER A 100 -3.57 -12.67 7.43
C SER A 100 -4.87 -12.79 6.64
N VAL A 101 -5.62 -11.68 6.57
CA VAL A 101 -6.86 -11.59 5.80
C VAL A 101 -6.60 -10.71 4.59
N HIS A 102 -6.90 -11.21 3.41
CA HIS A 102 -6.68 -10.52 2.14
C HIS A 102 -7.97 -10.50 1.32
N PHE A 103 -8.21 -9.40 0.62
CA PHE A 103 -9.26 -9.32 -0.40
C PHE A 103 -8.76 -9.90 -1.72
N ALA A 104 -9.63 -10.56 -2.48
CA ALA A 104 -9.31 -11.17 -3.77
C ALA A 104 -10.45 -10.96 -4.77
N ASP A 105 -10.14 -11.00 -6.07
CA ASP A 105 -11.10 -10.70 -7.13
C ASP A 105 -12.06 -11.87 -7.32
N GLU A 106 -13.35 -11.66 -6.98
CA GLU A 106 -14.39 -12.68 -7.13
C GLU A 106 -15.07 -12.69 -8.51
N THR A 107 -14.73 -11.78 -9.43
CA THR A 107 -15.43 -11.63 -10.71
C THR A 107 -15.45 -12.91 -11.53
N LEU A 108 -14.28 -13.51 -11.76
CA LEU A 108 -14.16 -14.75 -12.54
C LEU A 108 -14.75 -15.97 -11.79
N PRO A 109 -14.46 -16.22 -10.50
CA PRO A 109 -15.14 -17.23 -9.68
C PRO A 109 -16.67 -17.14 -9.74
N ARG A 110 -17.23 -15.92 -9.67
CA ARG A 110 -18.66 -15.65 -9.74
C ARG A 110 -19.25 -15.99 -11.11
N MET A 111 -18.54 -15.66 -12.19
CA MET A 111 -18.95 -16.02 -13.55
C MET A 111 -18.97 -17.53 -13.78
N TRP A 112 -18.03 -18.27 -13.19
CA TRP A 112 -17.96 -19.72 -13.29
C TRP A 112 -19.02 -20.42 -12.43
N ALA A 113 -19.23 -19.97 -11.19
CA ALA A 113 -20.12 -20.63 -10.22
C ALA A 113 -21.58 -20.78 -10.69
N VAL A 114 -22.03 -19.92 -11.60
CA VAL A 114 -23.38 -19.99 -12.19
C VAL A 114 -23.47 -20.92 -13.41
N ARG A 115 -22.36 -21.48 -13.88
CA ARG A 115 -22.32 -22.34 -15.06
C ARG A 115 -22.71 -23.78 -14.74
N PRO A 116 -23.25 -24.54 -15.71
CA PRO A 116 -23.56 -25.95 -15.53
C PRO A 116 -22.35 -26.80 -15.12
N ALA A 117 -21.14 -26.46 -15.57
CA ALA A 117 -19.92 -27.15 -15.14
C ALA A 117 -19.65 -27.05 -13.64
N ALA A 118 -19.84 -25.87 -13.04
CA ALA A 118 -19.67 -25.70 -11.59
C ALA A 118 -20.65 -26.58 -10.81
N ARG A 119 -21.92 -26.62 -11.26
CA ARG A 119 -22.94 -27.47 -10.65
C ARG A 119 -22.70 -28.97 -10.88
N ALA A 120 -22.08 -29.34 -11.99
CA ALA A 120 -21.73 -30.73 -12.28
C ALA A 120 -20.53 -31.20 -11.42
N GLU A 121 -19.57 -30.33 -11.16
CA GLU A 121 -18.42 -30.62 -10.30
C GLU A 121 -18.79 -30.61 -8.81
N LEU A 122 -19.63 -29.65 -8.39
CA LEU A 122 -19.97 -29.38 -7.00
C LEU A 122 -21.50 -29.36 -6.83
N PRO A 123 -22.18 -30.52 -6.94
CA PRO A 123 -23.65 -30.58 -6.93
C PRO A 123 -24.27 -30.22 -5.57
N ASP A 124 -23.54 -30.47 -4.48
CA ASP A 124 -24.03 -30.30 -3.10
C ASP A 124 -23.81 -28.88 -2.55
N LEU A 125 -23.03 -28.04 -3.25
CA LEU A 125 -22.69 -26.70 -2.80
C LEU A 125 -23.65 -25.64 -3.35
N THR A 126 -23.94 -24.64 -2.51
CA THR A 126 -24.66 -23.44 -2.95
C THR A 126 -23.78 -22.57 -3.86
N PRO A 127 -24.35 -21.71 -4.71
CA PRO A 127 -23.55 -20.82 -5.57
C PRO A 127 -22.53 -19.98 -4.79
N THR A 128 -22.87 -19.47 -3.61
CA THR A 128 -21.96 -18.70 -2.76
C THR A 128 -20.78 -19.54 -2.24
N GLN A 129 -21.03 -20.80 -1.86
CA GLN A 129 -19.98 -21.73 -1.45
C GLN A 129 -19.07 -22.10 -2.63
N CYS A 130 -19.63 -22.26 -3.83
CA CYS A 130 -18.84 -22.45 -5.05
C CYS A 130 -17.94 -21.25 -5.35
N ILE A 131 -18.45 -20.02 -5.17
CA ILE A 131 -17.65 -18.79 -5.34
C ILE A 131 -16.50 -18.79 -4.33
N ALA A 132 -16.77 -19.05 -3.05
CA ALA A 132 -15.75 -19.07 -2.01
C ALA A 132 -14.65 -20.12 -2.28
N LEU A 133 -15.03 -21.32 -2.72
CA LEU A 133 -14.09 -22.37 -3.07
C LEU A 133 -13.27 -22.03 -4.32
N ALA A 134 -13.91 -21.50 -5.36
CA ALA A 134 -13.23 -21.07 -6.58
C ALA A 134 -12.28 -19.89 -6.32
N LEU A 135 -12.66 -18.95 -5.44
CA LEU A 135 -11.80 -17.86 -4.99
C LEU A 135 -10.59 -18.37 -4.21
N ALA A 136 -10.79 -19.33 -3.30
CA ALA A 136 -9.69 -19.97 -2.57
C ALA A 136 -8.70 -20.65 -3.52
N ARG A 137 -9.20 -21.39 -4.53
CA ARG A 137 -8.37 -21.99 -5.59
C ARG A 137 -7.64 -20.91 -6.41
N HIS A 138 -8.31 -19.80 -6.72
CA HIS A 138 -7.73 -18.69 -7.48
C HIS A 138 -6.59 -17.99 -6.73
N VAL A 139 -6.71 -17.81 -5.41
CA VAL A 139 -5.63 -17.22 -4.59
C VAL A 139 -4.44 -18.17 -4.45
N GLN A 140 -4.68 -19.48 -4.33
CA GLN A 140 -3.61 -20.49 -4.30
C GLN A 140 -2.86 -20.54 -5.62
N ASP A 141 -3.61 -20.57 -6.72
CA ASP A 141 -3.06 -20.65 -8.06
C ASP A 141 -3.99 -19.98 -9.10
N PRO A 142 -3.71 -18.72 -9.47
CA PRO A 142 -4.54 -18.01 -10.43
C PRO A 142 -4.58 -18.70 -11.79
N PHE A 143 -3.46 -19.28 -12.23
CA PHE A 143 -3.33 -19.87 -13.56
C PHE A 143 -4.12 -21.18 -13.67
N GLU A 144 -3.95 -22.11 -12.71
CA GLU A 144 -4.70 -23.36 -12.72
C GLU A 144 -6.20 -23.12 -12.56
N SER A 145 -6.56 -22.18 -11.69
CA SER A 145 -7.96 -21.76 -11.48
C SER A 145 -8.57 -21.16 -12.75
N VAL A 146 -7.85 -20.28 -13.45
CA VAL A 146 -8.30 -19.73 -14.76
C VAL A 146 -8.45 -20.85 -15.80
N CYS A 147 -7.47 -21.75 -15.92
CA CYS A 147 -7.54 -22.87 -16.87
C CYS A 147 -8.74 -23.79 -16.61
N HIS A 148 -9.03 -24.04 -15.33
CA HIS A 148 -10.18 -24.82 -14.87
C HIS A 148 -11.50 -24.17 -15.25
N MET A 149 -11.63 -22.88 -14.96
CA MET A 149 -12.84 -22.13 -15.26
C MET A 149 -13.09 -21.98 -16.76
N LEU A 150 -12.02 -21.90 -17.58
CA LEU A 150 -12.07 -21.83 -19.05
C LEU A 150 -12.19 -23.19 -19.76
N SER A 151 -12.51 -24.26 -19.03
CA SER A 151 -12.71 -25.57 -19.64
C SER A 151 -13.83 -25.55 -20.71
N PRO A 152 -13.84 -26.48 -21.68
CA PRO A 152 -14.87 -26.53 -22.72
C PRO A 152 -16.32 -26.63 -22.20
N SER A 153 -16.51 -27.05 -20.95
CA SER A 153 -17.79 -27.09 -20.24
C SER A 153 -18.05 -25.88 -19.35
N GLY A 154 -17.04 -25.03 -19.12
CA GLY A 154 -17.06 -23.87 -18.24
C GLY A 154 -17.34 -22.55 -18.98
N LEU A 155 -16.41 -21.61 -18.88
CA LEU A 155 -16.43 -20.31 -19.53
C LEU A 155 -15.72 -20.37 -20.88
N GLU A 156 -16.22 -19.60 -21.85
CA GLU A 156 -15.50 -19.42 -23.11
C GLU A 156 -14.33 -18.46 -22.92
N LEU A 157 -13.24 -18.69 -23.64
CA LEU A 157 -12.03 -17.84 -23.64
C LEU A 157 -12.35 -16.36 -23.85
N THR A 158 -13.32 -16.04 -24.71
CA THR A 158 -13.70 -14.67 -25.05
C THR A 158 -14.57 -13.98 -24.01
N GLN A 159 -15.04 -14.72 -22.99
CA GLN A 159 -15.83 -14.19 -21.88
C GLN A 159 -14.96 -13.72 -20.70
N LEU A 160 -13.63 -13.76 -20.82
CA LEU A 160 -12.75 -13.22 -19.79
C LEU A 160 -12.96 -11.70 -19.63
N PRO A 161 -13.15 -11.19 -18.40
CA PRO A 161 -13.39 -9.77 -18.14
C PRO A 161 -12.10 -8.94 -18.22
N LEU A 162 -11.46 -8.90 -19.39
CA LEU A 162 -10.15 -8.24 -19.57
C LEU A 162 -10.27 -6.72 -19.75
N SER A 163 -11.23 -6.28 -20.57
CA SER A 163 -11.45 -4.85 -20.86
C SER A 163 -12.89 -4.61 -21.35
N PRO A 164 -13.46 -3.41 -21.11
CA PRO A 164 -14.79 -3.05 -21.61
C PRO A 164 -14.92 -3.13 -23.14
N LEU A 165 -13.81 -2.97 -23.87
CA LEU A 165 -13.79 -2.96 -25.34
C LEU A 165 -13.50 -4.32 -25.98
N VAL A 166 -13.37 -5.39 -25.18
CA VAL A 166 -13.09 -6.74 -25.69
C VAL A 166 -14.16 -7.21 -26.68
N GLY A 167 -15.42 -6.79 -26.49
CA GLY A 167 -16.53 -7.11 -27.38
C GLY A 167 -16.41 -6.51 -28.79
N GLU A 168 -15.58 -5.49 -28.98
CA GLU A 168 -15.34 -4.84 -30.27
C GLU A 168 -14.28 -5.57 -31.11
N LEU A 169 -13.55 -6.52 -30.52
CA LEU A 169 -12.49 -7.25 -31.20
C LEU A 169 -13.04 -8.45 -32.00
N PRO A 170 -12.46 -8.78 -33.16
CA PRO A 170 -12.81 -10.00 -33.89
C PRO A 170 -12.56 -11.25 -33.05
N GLU A 171 -13.62 -12.00 -32.76
CA GLU A 171 -13.60 -13.20 -31.91
C GLU A 171 -12.51 -14.23 -32.28
N PRO A 172 -12.23 -14.53 -33.58
CA PRO A 172 -11.19 -15.49 -33.95
C PRO A 172 -9.79 -15.04 -33.55
N LEU A 173 -9.49 -13.74 -33.69
CA LEU A 173 -8.19 -13.17 -33.33
C LEU A 173 -8.02 -13.14 -31.81
N LEU A 174 -9.05 -12.73 -31.09
CA LEU A 174 -9.05 -12.72 -29.63
C LEU A 174 -8.83 -14.13 -29.06
N ARG A 175 -9.59 -15.12 -29.56
CA ARG A 175 -9.45 -16.52 -29.14
C ARG A 175 -8.03 -17.05 -29.42
N ALA A 176 -7.47 -16.76 -30.59
CA ALA A 176 -6.11 -17.19 -30.94
C ALA A 176 -5.05 -16.57 -30.03
N ALA A 177 -5.14 -15.26 -29.78
CA ALA A 177 -4.23 -14.55 -28.88
C ALA A 177 -4.30 -15.09 -27.44
N LEU A 178 -5.51 -15.21 -26.88
CA LEU A 178 -5.68 -15.73 -25.51
C LEU A 178 -5.25 -17.20 -25.37
N SER A 179 -5.45 -18.01 -26.42
CA SER A 179 -4.96 -19.39 -26.42
C SER A 179 -3.43 -19.43 -26.42
N ALA A 180 -2.78 -18.58 -27.20
CA ALA A 180 -1.32 -18.48 -27.23
C ALA A 180 -0.76 -18.07 -25.86
N GLU A 181 -1.35 -17.06 -25.21
CA GLU A 181 -0.95 -16.62 -23.86
C GLU A 181 -1.09 -17.74 -22.81
N LEU A 182 -2.19 -18.49 -22.85
CA LEU A 182 -2.37 -19.63 -21.93
C LEU A 182 -1.39 -20.77 -22.22
N VAL A 183 -1.05 -21.00 -23.49
CA VAL A 183 -0.01 -21.97 -23.86
C VAL A 183 1.35 -21.52 -23.33
N ASP A 184 1.72 -20.26 -23.53
CA ASP A 184 2.98 -19.71 -23.03
C ASP A 184 3.07 -19.75 -21.50
N ALA A 185 1.98 -19.40 -20.80
CA ALA A 185 1.88 -19.54 -19.36
C ALA A 185 2.00 -21.01 -18.91
N THR A 186 1.42 -21.96 -19.66
CA THR A 186 1.57 -23.40 -19.41
C THR A 186 3.02 -23.83 -19.58
N CYS A 187 3.71 -23.37 -20.63
CA CYS A 187 5.12 -23.66 -20.87
C CYS A 187 6.02 -23.10 -19.75
N GLN A 188 5.68 -21.90 -19.27
CA GLN A 188 6.40 -21.25 -18.18
C GLN A 188 6.22 -21.96 -16.84
N ARG A 189 5.13 -22.67 -16.64
CA ARG A 189 4.79 -23.30 -15.37
C ARG A 189 5.03 -24.80 -15.33
N GLY A 190 4.78 -25.48 -16.44
CA GLY A 190 4.61 -26.91 -16.53
C GLY A 190 3.39 -27.43 -15.78
N VAL A 191 2.94 -28.63 -16.15
CA VAL A 191 1.78 -29.29 -15.55
C VAL A 191 2.23 -30.56 -14.85
N SER A 192 1.96 -30.67 -13.55
CA SER A 192 2.20 -31.91 -12.80
C SER A 192 1.18 -32.96 -13.20
N VAL A 193 1.64 -34.07 -13.80
CA VAL A 193 0.75 -35.14 -14.26
C VAL A 193 0.04 -35.80 -13.08
N LEU A 194 0.75 -36.02 -11.97
CA LEU A 194 0.18 -36.62 -10.77
C LEU A 194 -0.93 -35.75 -10.17
N GLU A 195 -0.71 -34.45 -10.05
CA GLU A 195 -1.71 -33.53 -9.51
C GLU A 195 -2.89 -33.35 -10.45
N ALA A 196 -2.65 -33.29 -11.77
CA ALA A 196 -3.69 -33.21 -12.80
C ALA A 196 -4.61 -34.45 -12.81
N LEU A 197 -4.09 -35.62 -12.47
CA LEU A 197 -4.87 -36.85 -12.34
C LEU A 197 -5.61 -36.95 -11.01
N THR A 198 -5.01 -36.45 -9.93
CA THR A 198 -5.55 -36.52 -8.57
C THR A 198 -6.64 -35.47 -8.34
N HIS A 199 -6.47 -34.27 -8.88
CA HIS A 199 -7.37 -33.14 -8.72
C HIS A 199 -7.97 -32.72 -10.07
N PRO A 200 -9.29 -32.94 -10.30
CA PRO A 200 -9.93 -32.64 -11.57
C PRO A 200 -9.77 -31.20 -12.06
N HIS A 201 -9.72 -30.24 -11.13
CA HIS A 201 -9.57 -28.82 -11.44
C HIS A 201 -8.18 -28.50 -12.01
N ARG A 202 -7.11 -29.11 -11.48
CA ARG A 202 -5.74 -28.92 -11.99
C ARG A 202 -5.53 -29.57 -13.36
N GLY A 203 -6.27 -30.64 -13.65
CA GLY A 203 -6.20 -31.34 -14.93
C GLY A 203 -6.65 -30.51 -16.15
N ALA A 204 -7.32 -29.37 -15.95
CA ALA A 204 -7.72 -28.50 -17.05
C ALA A 204 -6.54 -27.81 -17.75
N ALA A 205 -5.41 -27.60 -17.07
CA ALA A 205 -4.21 -27.01 -17.65
C ALA A 205 -3.61 -27.86 -18.78
N LEU A 206 -3.86 -29.18 -18.78
CA LEU A 206 -3.38 -30.10 -19.83
C LEU A 206 -3.84 -29.71 -21.24
N GLN A 207 -4.96 -29.02 -21.38
CA GLN A 207 -5.46 -28.61 -22.70
C GLN A 207 -4.60 -27.53 -23.37
N PHE A 208 -3.79 -26.81 -22.60
CA PHE A 208 -2.93 -25.71 -23.06
C PHE A 208 -1.45 -26.12 -23.16
N VAL A 209 -1.12 -27.39 -22.92
CA VAL A 209 0.23 -27.90 -23.18
C VAL A 209 0.46 -27.96 -24.70
N PRO A 210 1.60 -27.49 -25.22
CA PRO A 210 1.89 -27.54 -26.65
C PRO A 210 1.70 -28.93 -27.26
N GLY A 211 1.01 -29.00 -28.39
CA GLY A 211 0.68 -30.26 -29.07
C GLY A 211 -0.55 -30.98 -28.49
N LEU A 212 -0.95 -30.66 -27.27
CA LEU A 212 -2.24 -31.02 -26.70
C LEU A 212 -3.29 -29.95 -27.04
N GLY A 213 -4.53 -30.39 -27.01
CA GLY A 213 -5.72 -29.55 -27.13
C GLY A 213 -6.83 -30.23 -26.34
N PRO A 214 -8.03 -29.63 -26.22
CA PRO A 214 -9.07 -30.12 -25.31
C PRO A 214 -9.42 -31.60 -25.55
N ARG A 215 -9.47 -32.03 -26.81
CA ARG A 215 -9.76 -33.43 -27.18
C ARG A 215 -8.62 -34.38 -26.79
N LYS A 216 -7.37 -34.02 -27.10
CA LYS A 216 -6.18 -34.85 -26.80
C LYS A 216 -5.90 -34.91 -25.31
N ALA A 217 -6.03 -33.79 -24.60
CA ALA A 217 -5.87 -33.72 -23.16
C ALA A 217 -6.90 -34.58 -22.42
N ALA A 218 -8.18 -34.53 -22.82
CA ALA A 218 -9.22 -35.38 -22.25
C ALA A 218 -8.95 -36.88 -22.53
N ALA A 219 -8.50 -37.22 -23.74
CA ALA A 219 -8.15 -38.59 -24.10
C ALA A 219 -6.95 -39.11 -23.28
N LEU A 220 -5.88 -38.31 -23.17
CA LEU A 220 -4.69 -38.62 -22.38
C LEU A 220 -5.05 -38.84 -20.91
N ARG A 221 -5.78 -37.88 -20.30
CA ARG A 221 -6.18 -37.96 -18.90
C ARG A 221 -6.99 -39.22 -18.60
N ARG A 222 -7.93 -39.57 -19.49
CA ARG A 222 -8.75 -40.79 -19.34
C ARG A 222 -7.90 -42.06 -19.39
N GLU A 223 -6.95 -42.13 -20.33
CA GLU A 223 -6.06 -43.28 -20.48
C GLU A 223 -5.11 -43.43 -19.28
N LEU A 224 -4.53 -42.33 -18.82
CA LEU A 224 -3.67 -42.33 -17.63
C LEU A 224 -4.43 -42.77 -16.38
N LEU A 225 -5.68 -42.32 -16.18
CA LEU A 225 -6.54 -42.78 -15.08
C LEU A 225 -6.86 -44.28 -15.20
N ALA A 226 -7.15 -44.76 -16.41
CA ALA A 226 -7.44 -46.18 -16.65
C ALA A 226 -6.22 -47.07 -16.34
N ARG A 227 -5.02 -46.66 -16.76
CA ARG A 227 -3.76 -47.36 -16.47
C ARG A 227 -3.41 -47.33 -14.99
N ARG A 228 -3.61 -46.19 -14.31
CA ARG A 228 -3.43 -46.04 -12.86
C ARG A 228 -4.37 -46.95 -12.07
N ALA A 229 -5.62 -47.10 -12.50
CA ALA A 229 -6.59 -47.99 -11.87
C ALA A 229 -6.24 -49.49 -12.00
N GLN A 230 -5.50 -49.87 -13.05
CA GLN A 230 -5.01 -51.25 -13.22
C GLN A 230 -3.82 -51.57 -12.31
N GLY A 231 -3.07 -50.54 -11.87
CA GLY A 231 -1.96 -50.65 -10.93
C GLY A 231 -0.73 -51.41 -11.46
N GLY A 232 0.36 -51.35 -10.69
CA GLY A 232 1.59 -52.09 -10.98
C GLY A 232 2.35 -51.57 -12.21
N LYS A 233 2.85 -52.48 -13.07
CA LYS A 233 3.71 -52.14 -14.22
C LYS A 233 3.05 -51.30 -15.31
N HIS A 234 1.73 -51.12 -15.26
CA HIS A 234 0.98 -50.33 -16.25
C HIS A 234 0.91 -48.85 -15.89
N GLU A 235 1.25 -48.46 -14.66
CA GLU A 235 1.30 -47.06 -14.26
C GLU A 235 2.49 -46.35 -14.92
N ILE A 236 2.22 -45.23 -15.59
CA ILE A 236 3.26 -44.42 -16.23
C ILE A 236 3.84 -43.49 -15.18
N THR A 237 5.08 -43.75 -14.80
CA THR A 237 5.81 -42.99 -13.78
C THR A 237 6.89 -42.07 -14.35
N SER A 238 7.17 -42.17 -15.65
CA SER A 238 8.20 -41.38 -16.34
C SER A 238 7.70 -40.84 -17.68
N ARG A 239 8.42 -39.83 -18.19
CA ARG A 239 8.13 -39.19 -19.49
C ARG A 239 8.21 -40.14 -20.68
N ASP A 240 9.06 -41.14 -20.62
CA ASP A 240 9.23 -42.13 -21.69
C ASP A 240 7.96 -42.96 -21.92
N GLY A 241 7.22 -43.27 -20.84
CA GLY A 241 5.96 -44.02 -20.94
C GLY A 241 4.84 -43.26 -21.67
N LEU A 242 4.98 -41.94 -21.88
CA LEU A 242 4.03 -41.15 -22.65
C LEU A 242 4.22 -41.27 -24.17
N HIS A 243 5.38 -41.77 -24.63
CA HIS A 243 5.70 -41.86 -26.06
C HIS A 243 4.68 -42.73 -26.81
N GLU A 244 4.27 -43.85 -26.22
CA GLU A 244 3.25 -44.74 -26.77
C GLU A 244 1.85 -44.10 -26.86
N LEU A 245 1.55 -43.14 -25.99
CA LEU A 245 0.22 -42.53 -25.88
C LEU A 245 0.03 -41.31 -26.77
N LEU A 246 1.07 -40.50 -26.95
CA LEU A 246 0.98 -39.20 -27.63
C LEU A 246 1.39 -39.28 -29.11
N GLY A 247 2.22 -40.27 -29.48
CA GLY A 247 2.86 -40.33 -30.79
C GLY A 247 3.99 -39.31 -30.93
N PRO A 248 4.89 -39.48 -31.92
CA PRO A 248 6.20 -38.83 -31.93
C PRO A 248 6.13 -37.30 -31.96
N CYS A 249 5.28 -36.71 -32.81
CA CYS A 249 5.19 -35.26 -32.94
C CYS A 249 4.56 -34.59 -31.71
N VAL A 250 3.54 -35.20 -31.10
CA VAL A 250 2.88 -34.62 -29.93
C VAL A 250 3.76 -34.78 -28.70
N TRP A 251 4.42 -35.93 -28.58
CA TRP A 251 5.36 -36.21 -27.50
C TRP A 251 6.50 -35.18 -27.49
N ALA A 252 7.18 -34.97 -28.63
CA ALA A 252 8.29 -34.01 -28.72
C ALA A 252 7.90 -32.57 -28.36
N ASN A 253 6.65 -32.17 -28.64
CA ASN A 253 6.16 -30.84 -28.28
C ASN A 253 5.71 -30.72 -26.81
N ALA A 254 5.13 -31.78 -26.24
CA ALA A 254 4.45 -31.71 -24.95
C ALA A 254 5.35 -32.10 -23.76
N VAL A 255 6.26 -33.05 -23.96
CA VAL A 255 6.89 -33.81 -22.87
C VAL A 255 7.73 -32.95 -21.93
N GLY A 256 8.41 -31.92 -22.45
CA GLY A 256 9.22 -31.00 -21.64
C GLY A 256 8.41 -30.16 -20.65
N PHE A 257 7.09 -30.05 -20.84
CA PHE A 257 6.19 -29.29 -19.98
C PHE A 257 5.37 -30.16 -19.03
N LEU A 258 5.46 -31.49 -19.14
CA LEU A 258 4.78 -32.44 -18.26
C LEU A 258 5.74 -32.89 -17.17
N LYS A 259 5.38 -32.66 -15.91
CA LYS A 259 6.23 -32.98 -14.75
C LYS A 259 5.84 -34.32 -14.15
N PHE A 260 6.84 -35.16 -13.91
CA PHE A 260 6.73 -36.34 -13.05
C PHE A 260 7.60 -36.12 -11.84
N GLU A 261 7.00 -35.60 -10.77
CA GLU A 261 7.68 -35.42 -9.50
C GLU A 261 7.45 -36.65 -8.61
N PRO A 262 8.45 -37.04 -7.79
CA PRO A 262 8.26 -38.09 -6.80
C PRO A 262 7.13 -37.69 -5.84
N PRO A 263 6.27 -38.64 -5.43
CA PRO A 263 5.18 -38.34 -4.51
C PRO A 263 5.75 -37.78 -3.20
N ARG A 264 5.13 -36.70 -2.72
CA ARG A 264 5.51 -36.09 -1.45
C ARG A 264 4.81 -36.79 -0.29
N GLU A 265 5.55 -37.54 0.50
CA GLU A 265 5.02 -38.09 1.76
C GLU A 265 5.01 -37.01 2.86
N PRO A 266 3.93 -36.91 3.67
CA PRO A 266 3.87 -35.97 4.78
C PRO A 266 4.97 -36.25 5.82
N GLY A 267 5.86 -35.29 6.05
CA GLY A 267 6.89 -35.36 7.09
C GLY A 267 8.29 -35.78 6.61
N GLU A 268 8.44 -36.21 5.35
CA GLU A 268 9.74 -36.54 4.76
C GLU A 268 10.40 -35.31 4.09
N PRO A 269 11.76 -35.27 4.05
CA PRO A 269 12.46 -34.23 3.29
C PRO A 269 12.11 -34.30 1.81
N ARG A 270 11.99 -33.13 1.17
CA ARG A 270 11.67 -33.04 -0.26
C ARG A 270 12.77 -33.74 -1.06
N GLN A 271 12.41 -34.81 -1.77
CA GLN A 271 13.32 -35.49 -2.68
C GLN A 271 13.61 -34.58 -3.89
N PRO A 272 14.81 -34.65 -4.48
CA PRO A 272 15.10 -33.92 -5.71
C PRO A 272 14.10 -34.34 -6.80
N PRO A 273 13.60 -33.40 -7.61
CA PRO A 273 12.56 -33.69 -8.59
C PRO A 273 13.04 -34.58 -9.76
N GLY A 274 14.35 -34.79 -9.90
CA GLY A 274 14.95 -35.50 -11.04
C GLY A 274 14.77 -34.75 -12.37
N LEU A 275 15.28 -35.33 -13.46
CA LEU A 275 15.18 -34.72 -14.79
C LEU A 275 13.73 -34.63 -15.31
N ASP A 276 12.88 -35.61 -14.96
CA ASP A 276 11.47 -35.63 -15.35
C ASP A 276 10.62 -34.58 -14.62
N GLY A 277 11.15 -34.01 -13.54
CA GLY A 277 10.59 -32.87 -12.84
C GLY A 277 11.20 -31.53 -13.25
N MET A 278 11.93 -31.45 -14.37
CA MET A 278 12.60 -30.23 -14.91
C MET A 278 12.14 -29.90 -16.33
N ARG A 279 12.38 -28.67 -16.81
CA ARG A 279 12.03 -28.28 -18.19
C ARG A 279 12.90 -28.91 -19.28
N ILE A 280 13.92 -29.66 -18.87
CA ILE A 280 14.86 -30.33 -19.76
C ILE A 280 14.10 -31.34 -20.62
N HIS A 281 14.27 -31.28 -21.93
CA HIS A 281 13.66 -32.24 -22.84
C HIS A 281 14.38 -33.61 -22.74
N PRO A 282 13.69 -34.76 -22.85
CA PRO A 282 14.33 -36.08 -22.77
C PRO A 282 15.49 -36.29 -23.74
N ASP A 283 15.43 -35.70 -24.94
CA ASP A 283 16.53 -35.74 -25.92
C ASP A 283 17.83 -35.11 -25.37
N ASP A 284 17.72 -34.17 -24.44
CA ASP A 284 18.85 -33.45 -23.84
C ASP A 284 19.30 -34.03 -22.48
N TYR A 285 18.68 -35.13 -22.02
CA TYR A 285 19.04 -35.76 -20.74
C TYR A 285 20.49 -36.21 -20.67
N ARG A 286 21.05 -36.64 -21.80
CA ARG A 286 22.47 -37.02 -21.89
C ARG A 286 23.36 -35.84 -21.52
N PHE A 287 23.09 -34.65 -22.05
CA PHE A 287 23.88 -33.45 -21.80
C PHE A 287 23.74 -32.97 -20.36
N ALA A 288 22.53 -33.01 -19.79
CA ALA A 288 22.31 -32.66 -18.38
C ALA A 288 23.07 -33.59 -17.42
N ARG A 289 23.03 -34.91 -17.67
CA ARG A 289 23.76 -35.91 -16.87
C ARG A 289 25.28 -35.72 -16.97
N LYS A 290 25.77 -35.49 -18.19
CA LYS A 290 27.20 -35.26 -18.45
C LYS A 290 27.68 -33.98 -17.79
N MET A 291 26.93 -32.88 -17.92
CA MET A 291 27.22 -31.61 -17.26
C MET A 291 27.32 -31.77 -15.74
N CYS A 292 26.39 -32.48 -15.10
CA CYS A 292 26.46 -32.75 -13.66
C CYS A 292 27.67 -33.62 -13.27
N LEU A 293 28.04 -34.60 -14.10
CA LEU A 293 29.19 -35.47 -13.85
C LEU A 293 30.51 -34.70 -13.98
N ASP A 294 30.68 -33.97 -15.07
CA ASP A 294 31.88 -33.19 -15.38
C ASP A 294 32.10 -32.09 -14.34
N ALA A 295 31.03 -31.39 -13.94
CA ALA A 295 31.12 -30.35 -12.92
C ALA A 295 31.47 -30.92 -11.54
N MET A 296 31.05 -32.15 -11.23
CA MET A 296 31.35 -32.81 -9.93
C MET A 296 32.71 -33.50 -9.89
N THR A 297 33.39 -33.65 -11.02
CA THR A 297 34.68 -34.35 -11.07
C THR A 297 35.79 -33.36 -10.75
N ASP A 298 36.57 -33.65 -9.70
CA ASP A 298 37.73 -32.85 -9.36
C ASP A 298 38.74 -32.84 -10.53
N VAL A 299 39.31 -31.68 -10.85
CA VAL A 299 40.28 -31.50 -11.96
C VAL A 299 41.52 -32.40 -11.80
N ASP A 300 41.81 -32.82 -10.56
CA ASP A 300 42.93 -33.69 -10.21
C ASP A 300 42.56 -35.19 -10.11
N ALA A 301 41.29 -35.55 -10.34
CA ALA A 301 40.84 -36.95 -10.33
C ALA A 301 41.15 -37.64 -11.67
N GLU A 302 41.48 -38.93 -11.63
CA GLU A 302 41.62 -39.72 -12.85
C GLU A 302 40.28 -39.78 -13.60
N GLU A 303 40.30 -39.58 -14.92
CA GLU A 303 39.11 -39.74 -15.78
C GLU A 303 38.62 -41.19 -15.73
N GLU A 304 37.70 -41.46 -14.81
CA GLU A 304 37.04 -42.75 -14.71
C GLU A 304 35.98 -42.88 -15.81
N ALA A 305 35.74 -44.12 -16.28
CA ALA A 305 34.84 -44.37 -17.39
C ALA A 305 33.41 -43.84 -17.13
N GLU A 306 32.84 -43.14 -18.13
CA GLU A 306 31.44 -42.69 -18.17
C GLU A 306 30.48 -43.88 -18.30
N THR A 307 30.16 -44.55 -17.20
CA THR A 307 29.14 -45.61 -17.22
C THR A 307 27.72 -45.02 -17.18
N PRO A 308 26.71 -45.68 -17.79
CA PRO A 308 25.34 -45.20 -17.77
C PRO A 308 24.76 -45.10 -16.34
N GLU A 309 25.20 -45.95 -15.41
CA GLU A 309 24.78 -45.84 -14.01
C GLU A 309 25.32 -44.58 -13.33
N ARG A 310 26.57 -44.20 -13.64
CA ARG A 310 27.17 -42.97 -13.08
C ARG A 310 26.50 -41.72 -13.61
N LEU A 311 26.26 -41.67 -14.93
CA LEU A 311 25.52 -40.56 -15.54
C LEU A 311 24.11 -40.42 -14.95
N ALA A 312 23.43 -41.53 -14.68
CA ALA A 312 22.12 -41.49 -14.02
C ALA A 312 22.21 -41.01 -12.57
N ALA A 313 23.22 -41.45 -11.80
CA ALA A 313 23.42 -41.06 -10.41
C ALA A 313 23.94 -39.62 -10.24
N ALA A 314 24.66 -39.10 -11.24
CA ALA A 314 25.31 -37.78 -11.18
C ALA A 314 24.31 -36.65 -10.90
N VAL A 315 23.11 -36.72 -11.47
CA VAL A 315 22.06 -35.69 -11.28
C VAL A 315 21.57 -35.66 -9.83
N ASP A 316 21.30 -36.82 -9.24
CA ASP A 316 20.83 -36.93 -7.86
C ASP A 316 21.91 -36.52 -6.84
N VAL A 317 23.16 -36.87 -7.13
CA VAL A 317 24.32 -36.43 -6.33
C VAL A 317 24.49 -34.92 -6.43
N ALA A 318 24.39 -34.38 -7.65
CA ALA A 318 24.51 -32.95 -7.91
C ALA A 318 23.48 -32.13 -7.15
N MET A 319 22.21 -32.53 -7.22
CA MET A 319 21.11 -31.80 -6.57
C MET A 319 21.11 -31.89 -5.05
N ARG A 320 21.81 -32.88 -4.48
CA ARG A 320 21.98 -32.99 -3.02
C ARG A 320 23.19 -32.20 -2.50
N ALA A 321 24.06 -31.72 -3.39
CA ALA A 321 25.23 -30.95 -3.00
C ALA A 321 24.82 -29.52 -2.58
N PRO A 322 25.21 -29.05 -1.38
CA PRO A 322 24.84 -27.72 -0.90
C PRO A 322 25.54 -26.59 -1.67
N ASN A 323 26.63 -26.88 -2.36
CA ASN A 323 27.45 -25.95 -3.14
C ASN A 323 27.26 -26.10 -4.66
N LEU A 324 26.16 -26.73 -5.12
CA LEU A 324 25.89 -26.96 -6.55
C LEU A 324 26.02 -25.69 -7.40
N ALA A 325 25.54 -24.54 -6.91
CA ALA A 325 25.65 -23.28 -7.63
C ALA A 325 27.10 -22.87 -7.92
N GLN A 326 27.99 -23.02 -6.94
CA GLN A 326 29.41 -22.70 -7.10
C GLN A 326 30.07 -23.67 -8.09
N ILE A 327 29.78 -24.96 -7.94
CA ILE A 327 30.31 -26.02 -8.81
C ILE A 327 29.89 -25.78 -10.27
N MET A 328 28.63 -25.42 -10.52
CA MET A 328 28.12 -25.15 -11.87
C MET A 328 28.61 -23.82 -12.47
N ASP A 329 29.06 -22.88 -11.62
CA ASP A 329 29.66 -21.61 -12.06
C ASP A 329 31.15 -21.78 -12.43
N GLU A 330 31.84 -22.76 -11.85
CA GLU A 330 33.23 -23.11 -12.22
C GLU A 330 33.32 -23.69 -13.63
N LEU A 331 32.25 -24.30 -14.14
CA LEU A 331 32.18 -24.81 -15.50
C LEU A 331 31.97 -23.67 -16.51
N GLU A 332 33.02 -23.34 -17.26
CA GLU A 332 32.95 -22.36 -18.35
C GLU A 332 32.18 -22.93 -19.57
N LEU A 333 30.93 -22.52 -19.73
CA LEU A 333 30.01 -23.10 -20.73
C LEU A 333 30.45 -22.90 -22.19
N THR A 334 31.19 -21.84 -22.49
CA THR A 334 31.70 -21.58 -23.85
C THR A 334 32.71 -22.64 -24.26
N ASP A 335 33.69 -22.90 -23.38
CA ASP A 335 34.75 -23.88 -23.61
C ASP A 335 34.18 -25.30 -23.59
N TYR A 336 33.24 -25.56 -22.69
CA TYR A 336 32.51 -26.82 -22.65
C TYR A 336 31.75 -27.11 -23.95
N ASN A 337 31.08 -26.11 -24.50
CA ASN A 337 30.35 -26.25 -25.75
C ASN A 337 31.29 -26.44 -26.96
N ASP A 338 32.43 -25.75 -26.97
CA ASP A 338 33.45 -25.93 -28.00
C ASP A 338 34.08 -27.33 -27.95
N TYR A 339 34.25 -27.90 -26.75
CA TYR A 339 34.67 -29.29 -26.57
C TYR A 339 33.64 -30.26 -27.15
N LEU A 340 32.36 -30.14 -26.77
CA LEU A 340 31.29 -31.01 -27.28
C LEU A 340 31.17 -30.92 -28.82
N HIS A 341 31.32 -29.72 -29.39
CA HIS A 341 31.23 -29.52 -30.83
C HIS A 341 32.42 -30.12 -31.58
N ASN A 342 33.63 -29.87 -31.11
CA ASN A 342 34.85 -30.23 -31.85
C ASN A 342 35.32 -31.67 -31.59
N GLN A 343 35.17 -32.18 -30.36
CA GLN A 343 35.68 -33.50 -29.95
C GLN A 343 34.60 -34.58 -30.06
N GLU A 344 33.37 -34.29 -29.63
CA GLU A 344 32.26 -35.26 -29.67
C GLU A 344 31.42 -35.15 -30.95
N GLY A 345 31.62 -34.09 -31.75
CA GLY A 345 30.89 -33.88 -33.01
C GLY A 345 29.42 -33.47 -32.81
N GLU A 346 29.07 -32.99 -31.62
CA GLU A 346 27.72 -32.55 -31.31
C GLU A 346 27.41 -31.17 -31.93
N LYS A 347 26.14 -30.76 -31.94
CA LYS A 347 25.78 -29.42 -32.46
C LYS A 347 26.22 -28.32 -31.50
N TYR A 348 26.61 -27.18 -32.04
CA TYR A 348 26.86 -25.98 -31.23
C TYR A 348 25.56 -25.53 -30.53
N MET A 349 25.49 -25.64 -29.21
CA MET A 349 24.26 -25.52 -28.41
C MET A 349 24.43 -24.74 -27.11
N LEU A 350 25.28 -23.69 -27.12
CA LEU A 350 25.59 -22.86 -25.95
C LEU A 350 24.34 -22.31 -25.23
N SER A 351 23.32 -21.86 -25.98
CA SER A 351 22.06 -21.39 -25.38
C SER A 351 21.36 -22.51 -24.61
N THR A 352 21.24 -23.69 -25.20
CA THR A 352 20.62 -24.86 -24.56
C THR A 352 21.38 -25.24 -23.30
N LEU A 353 22.72 -25.30 -23.34
CA LEU A 353 23.54 -25.59 -22.15
C LEU A 353 23.36 -24.55 -21.04
N THR A 354 23.19 -23.28 -21.41
CA THR A 354 22.89 -22.20 -20.45
C THR A 354 21.52 -22.43 -19.80
N ASP A 355 20.49 -22.78 -20.58
CA ASP A 355 19.16 -23.09 -20.07
C ASP A 355 19.15 -24.34 -19.20
N LEU A 356 19.91 -25.39 -19.58
CA LEU A 356 20.10 -26.61 -18.79
C LEU A 356 20.71 -26.27 -17.43
N ARG A 357 21.77 -25.44 -17.38
CA ARG A 357 22.40 -25.02 -16.12
C ARG A 357 21.40 -24.31 -15.21
N VAL A 358 20.62 -23.37 -15.76
CA VAL A 358 19.61 -22.63 -14.98
C VAL A 358 18.53 -23.57 -14.42
N GLU A 359 18.04 -24.53 -15.21
CA GLU A 359 17.03 -25.49 -14.76
C GLU A 359 17.56 -26.53 -13.76
N LEU A 360 18.83 -26.93 -13.87
CA LEU A 360 19.48 -27.80 -12.89
C LEU A 360 19.63 -27.10 -11.53
N LEU A 361 19.90 -25.80 -11.52
CA LEU A 361 19.99 -24.99 -10.31
C LEU A 361 18.61 -24.69 -9.70
N HIS A 362 17.63 -24.37 -10.54
CA HIS A 362 16.29 -23.96 -10.12
C HIS A 362 15.20 -24.70 -10.91
N PRO A 363 14.93 -25.99 -10.57
CA PRO A 363 13.98 -26.82 -11.29
C PRO A 363 12.59 -26.18 -11.39
N PHE A 364 12.12 -25.93 -12.62
CA PHE A 364 10.83 -25.29 -12.90
C PHE A 364 10.56 -24.05 -12.04
N GLN A 365 11.57 -23.21 -11.84
CA GLN A 365 11.43 -21.98 -11.06
C GLN A 365 10.23 -21.16 -11.54
N ASP A 366 9.39 -20.72 -10.60
CA ASP A 366 8.30 -19.82 -10.94
C ASP A 366 8.86 -18.44 -11.28
N LYS A 367 8.53 -17.95 -12.47
CA LYS A 367 8.98 -16.65 -12.97
C LYS A 367 8.01 -15.52 -12.64
N ARG A 368 6.82 -15.86 -12.13
CA ARG A 368 5.91 -14.89 -11.52
C ARG A 368 6.59 -14.53 -10.21
N GLY A 369 7.09 -13.30 -10.09
CA GLY A 369 7.90 -12.88 -8.95
C GLY A 369 7.26 -13.24 -7.60
N ASP A 370 8.06 -13.23 -6.54
CA ASP A 370 7.59 -13.51 -5.19
C ASP A 370 6.33 -12.71 -4.86
N TRP A 371 5.55 -13.20 -3.90
CA TRP A 371 4.44 -12.43 -3.34
C TRP A 371 4.94 -11.04 -2.93
N SER A 372 4.70 -10.05 -3.79
CA SER A 372 5.31 -8.73 -3.81
C SER A 372 5.16 -8.05 -2.45
N PRO A 373 6.17 -7.29 -2.01
CA PRO A 373 6.02 -6.37 -0.88
C PRO A 373 4.90 -5.34 -1.10
N LEU A 374 4.52 -5.05 -2.36
CA LEU A 374 3.36 -4.21 -2.69
C LEU A 374 2.02 -4.89 -2.32
N TRP A 375 2.02 -6.23 -2.20
CA TRP A 375 0.91 -7.05 -1.71
C TRP A 375 0.95 -7.25 -0.20
N GLU A 376 1.59 -6.36 0.57
CA GLU A 376 1.41 -6.27 2.04
C GLU A 376 -0.08 -6.23 2.42
N HIS A 377 -0.93 -5.78 1.49
CA HIS A 377 -2.40 -5.73 1.62
C HIS A 377 -3.17 -6.84 0.87
N GLY A 378 -2.51 -7.77 0.17
CA GLY A 378 -3.16 -8.87 -0.58
C GLY A 378 -2.97 -8.82 -2.10
N PRO A 379 -3.55 -9.79 -2.85
CA PRO A 379 -3.33 -9.98 -4.29
C PRO A 379 -3.99 -8.91 -5.18
N LEU A 380 -4.61 -7.90 -4.59
CA LEU A 380 -5.52 -7.00 -5.27
C LEU A 380 -5.05 -5.55 -5.10
N ASP A 381 -4.96 -4.84 -6.22
CA ASP A 381 -4.58 -3.43 -6.20
C ASP A 381 -5.66 -2.59 -5.52
N LYS A 382 -5.26 -1.53 -4.82
CA LYS A 382 -6.19 -0.67 -4.05
C LYS A 382 -7.28 -0.06 -4.95
N GLU A 383 -6.92 0.28 -6.18
CA GLU A 383 -7.84 0.79 -7.20
C GLU A 383 -8.88 -0.26 -7.58
N ARG A 384 -8.42 -1.49 -7.86
CA ARG A 384 -9.30 -2.62 -8.18
C ARG A 384 -10.21 -2.98 -7.01
N LEU A 385 -9.72 -2.87 -5.77
CA LEU A 385 -10.53 -3.14 -4.58
C LEU A 385 -11.66 -2.12 -4.46
N PHE A 386 -11.32 -0.85 -4.68
CA PHE A 386 -12.31 0.23 -4.70
C PHE A 386 -13.37 -0.02 -5.78
N GLU A 387 -12.97 -0.41 -6.98
CA GLU A 387 -13.91 -0.77 -8.07
C GLU A 387 -14.83 -1.94 -7.68
N LEU A 388 -14.29 -3.01 -7.10
CA LEU A 388 -15.09 -4.18 -6.72
C LEU A 388 -16.13 -3.86 -5.64
N LEU A 389 -15.79 -2.99 -4.68
CA LEU A 389 -16.66 -2.64 -3.57
C LEU A 389 -17.72 -1.58 -3.93
N THR A 390 -17.38 -0.66 -4.84
CA THR A 390 -18.21 0.53 -5.14
C THR A 390 -18.87 0.47 -6.51
N ALA A 391 -18.40 -0.42 -7.39
CA ALA A 391 -18.74 -0.47 -8.81
C ALA A 391 -18.42 0.83 -9.59
N GLU A 392 -17.56 1.69 -9.04
CA GLU A 392 -17.11 2.95 -9.65
C GLU A 392 -15.64 2.85 -10.03
N THR A 393 -15.25 3.41 -11.18
CA THR A 393 -13.85 3.51 -11.61
C THR A 393 -13.24 4.82 -11.15
N LEU A 394 -11.91 4.91 -11.13
CA LEU A 394 -11.25 6.18 -10.82
C LEU A 394 -11.65 7.29 -11.80
N SER A 395 -11.85 6.96 -13.07
CA SER A 395 -12.32 7.91 -14.09
C SER A 395 -13.72 8.46 -13.81
N THR A 396 -14.62 7.71 -13.14
CA THR A 396 -15.97 8.22 -12.83
C THR A 396 -15.99 9.19 -11.66
N LEU A 397 -15.15 9.00 -10.63
CA LEU A 397 -15.14 9.84 -9.42
C LEU A 397 -14.04 10.91 -9.38
N HIS A 398 -12.99 10.76 -10.18
CA HIS A 398 -11.79 11.59 -10.14
C HIS A 398 -11.50 12.33 -11.46
N GLY A 399 -11.90 11.75 -12.60
CA GLY A 399 -11.66 12.31 -13.94
C GLY A 399 -10.26 11.96 -14.50
N ASP A 400 -10.03 12.27 -15.78
CA ASP A 400 -8.84 11.84 -16.54
C ASP A 400 -7.59 12.74 -16.36
N ASP A 401 -7.67 13.81 -15.57
CA ASP A 401 -6.52 14.68 -15.24
C ASP A 401 -5.62 13.96 -14.20
N HIS A 402 -4.98 12.89 -14.64
CA HIS A 402 -4.05 12.08 -13.88
C HIS A 402 -2.71 12.82 -13.66
N ASP A 403 -2.71 13.85 -12.82
CA ASP A 403 -1.53 14.21 -12.03
C ASP A 403 -1.42 13.21 -10.86
N VAL A 404 -1.30 11.91 -11.18
CA VAL A 404 -0.90 10.86 -10.25
C VAL A 404 0.62 10.96 -10.10
N ARG A 405 1.10 12.10 -9.59
CA ARG A 405 2.50 12.31 -9.23
C ARG A 405 2.64 12.16 -7.73
N GLU A 406 2.84 10.91 -7.33
CA GLU A 406 4.05 10.43 -6.66
C GLU A 406 3.77 9.00 -6.18
N LEU A 407 3.94 8.03 -7.08
CA LEU A 407 4.27 6.67 -6.68
C LEU A 407 5.60 6.76 -5.93
N TYR A 408 5.54 6.67 -4.61
CA TYR A 408 6.75 6.55 -3.82
C TYR A 408 7.52 5.31 -4.29
N PRO A 409 8.81 5.44 -4.67
CA PRO A 409 9.62 4.29 -4.99
C PRO A 409 9.68 3.34 -3.78
N PRO A 410 9.86 2.03 -3.99
CA PRO A 410 10.00 1.07 -2.90
C PRO A 410 11.09 1.54 -1.93
N GLY A 411 10.73 1.78 -0.66
CA GLY A 411 11.63 2.27 0.38
C GLY A 411 11.50 3.76 0.77
N HIS A 412 10.56 4.52 0.20
CA HIS A 412 10.29 5.89 0.67
C HIS A 412 9.60 5.88 2.06
N PRO A 413 9.89 6.85 2.95
CA PRO A 413 9.23 6.96 4.27
C PRO A 413 7.70 7.16 4.25
N HIS A 414 7.12 7.38 3.06
CA HIS A 414 5.67 7.50 2.84
C HIS A 414 5.09 6.34 2.00
N ALA A 415 5.88 5.27 1.77
CA ALA A 415 5.37 4.01 1.26
C ALA A 415 4.41 3.42 2.32
N GLY A 416 3.11 3.69 2.15
CA GLY A 416 2.08 3.37 3.14
C GLY A 416 1.09 4.51 3.43
N GLU A 417 1.34 5.73 2.96
CA GLU A 417 0.34 6.81 3.09
C GLU A 417 -0.91 6.54 2.23
N PRO A 418 -2.11 6.98 2.68
CA PRO A 418 -3.34 6.78 1.93
C PRO A 418 -3.21 7.42 0.54
N LEU A 419 -3.54 6.66 -0.51
CA LEU A 419 -3.56 7.18 -1.86
C LEU A 419 -4.69 8.23 -1.94
N LEU A 420 -4.31 9.50 -1.81
CA LEU A 420 -5.22 10.64 -1.83
C LEU A 420 -5.23 11.23 -3.23
N LEU A 421 -6.21 10.81 -4.02
CA LEU A 421 -6.41 11.39 -5.34
C LEU A 421 -7.04 12.77 -5.19
N ARG A 422 -6.47 13.83 -5.79
CA ARG A 422 -6.98 15.22 -5.72
C ARG A 422 -7.61 15.74 -7.02
N GLY A 423 -8.79 16.34 -6.89
CA GLY A 423 -9.57 16.88 -8.01
C GLY A 423 -10.61 15.87 -8.47
N GLY A 424 -11.90 16.18 -8.37
CA GLY A 424 -12.92 15.18 -8.67
C GLY A 424 -14.10 15.70 -9.44
N THR A 425 -14.89 14.73 -9.88
CA THR A 425 -16.06 14.91 -10.73
C THR A 425 -17.26 15.36 -9.90
N LEU A 426 -18.30 15.81 -10.61
CA LEU A 426 -19.61 16.06 -10.02
C LEU A 426 -20.30 14.74 -9.71
N ALA A 427 -20.70 14.55 -8.47
CA ALA A 427 -21.46 13.41 -7.98
C ALA A 427 -22.71 13.87 -7.22
N GLN A 428 -23.73 13.01 -7.15
CA GLN A 428 -24.88 13.22 -6.28
C GLN A 428 -24.67 12.51 -4.94
N ALA A 429 -24.89 13.24 -3.85
CA ALA A 429 -24.74 12.74 -2.50
C ALA A 429 -26.01 12.99 -1.68
N ALA A 430 -26.39 12.02 -0.86
CA ALA A 430 -27.40 12.21 0.18
C ALA A 430 -26.71 12.64 1.48
N ILE A 431 -27.27 13.64 2.16
CA ILE A 431 -26.78 14.01 3.50
C ILE A 431 -27.25 12.96 4.50
N VAL A 432 -26.31 12.31 5.17
CA VAL A 432 -26.61 11.27 6.15
C VAL A 432 -26.86 11.88 7.51
N ARG A 433 -25.94 12.73 7.99
CA ARG A 433 -26.05 13.34 9.32
C ARG A 433 -25.13 14.55 9.46
N PRO A 434 -25.60 15.69 10.00
CA PRO A 434 -24.72 16.73 10.52
C PRO A 434 -24.13 16.27 11.85
N ASP A 435 -22.80 16.32 11.99
CA ASP A 435 -22.12 16.02 13.24
C ASP A 435 -21.45 17.28 13.82
N ASN A 436 -21.68 17.47 15.13
CA ASN A 436 -21.15 18.58 15.91
C ASN A 436 -20.11 18.08 16.94
N ARG A 437 -19.84 16.77 16.99
CA ARG A 437 -19.03 16.14 18.04
C ARG A 437 -17.56 16.07 17.61
N GLY A 438 -16.73 16.90 18.24
CA GLY A 438 -15.31 16.56 18.45
C GLY A 438 -14.25 17.42 17.78
N LEU A 439 -14.59 18.43 16.98
CA LEU A 439 -13.58 19.42 16.56
C LEU A 439 -13.39 20.46 17.67
N LYS A 440 -12.13 20.65 18.09
CA LYS A 440 -11.69 21.52 19.20
C LYS A 440 -12.11 23.00 19.05
N ASP A 441 -12.61 23.41 17.88
CA ASP A 441 -12.91 24.80 17.51
C ASP A 441 -14.40 25.08 17.15
N GLY A 442 -15.32 24.14 17.39
CA GLY A 442 -16.75 24.36 17.09
C GLY A 442 -17.07 24.50 15.59
N GLN A 443 -16.28 23.83 14.74
CA GLN A 443 -16.55 23.63 13.31
C GLN A 443 -17.48 22.43 13.10
N MET A 444 -18.41 22.59 12.17
CA MET A 444 -19.39 21.56 11.78
C MET A 444 -18.85 20.66 10.67
N GLN A 445 -19.13 19.36 10.75
CA GLN A 445 -18.81 18.41 9.68
C GLN A 445 -20.10 17.70 9.23
N PHE A 446 -20.28 17.60 7.90
CA PHE A 446 -21.43 16.93 7.32
C PHE A 446 -21.02 15.57 6.77
N HIS A 447 -21.66 14.51 7.26
CA HIS A 447 -21.49 13.17 6.70
C HIS A 447 -22.43 13.01 5.50
N ILE A 448 -21.85 12.62 4.37
CA ILE A 448 -22.56 12.39 3.11
C ILE A 448 -22.38 10.94 2.66
N ARG A 449 -23.29 10.46 1.83
CA ARG A 449 -23.18 9.17 1.15
C ARG A 449 -23.46 9.38 -0.33
N LEU A 450 -22.50 9.01 -1.17
CA LEU A 450 -22.66 9.02 -2.62
C LEU A 450 -23.64 7.92 -3.05
N GLN A 451 -24.20 8.03 -4.25
CA GLN A 451 -25.11 7.00 -4.79
C GLN A 451 -24.46 5.62 -4.92
N CYS A 452 -23.15 5.57 -5.17
CA CYS A 452 -22.35 4.34 -5.20
C CYS A 452 -22.08 3.72 -3.81
N GLY A 453 -22.61 4.31 -2.73
CA GLY A 453 -22.47 3.80 -1.36
C GLY A 453 -21.23 4.31 -0.61
N VAL A 454 -20.29 4.98 -1.29
CA VAL A 454 -19.11 5.61 -0.68
C VAL A 454 -19.54 6.67 0.34
N THR A 455 -18.99 6.58 1.55
CA THR A 455 -19.22 7.56 2.61
C THR A 455 -18.19 8.68 2.50
N GLY A 456 -18.61 9.90 2.79
CA GLY A 456 -17.73 11.05 2.72
C GLY A 456 -18.08 12.11 3.72
N THR A 457 -17.22 13.12 3.78
CA THR A 457 -17.43 14.27 4.66
C THR A 457 -17.26 15.59 3.93
N ILE A 458 -18.06 16.58 4.31
CA ILE A 458 -17.97 17.97 3.86
C ILE A 458 -17.67 18.82 5.10
N GLN A 459 -16.60 19.61 5.03
CA GLN A 459 -16.24 20.56 6.08
C GLN A 459 -17.16 21.80 6.00
N GLU A 460 -17.35 22.52 7.11
CA GLU A 460 -18.19 23.73 7.15
C GLU A 460 -17.80 24.75 6.07
N GLU A 461 -16.50 24.93 5.82
CA GLU A 461 -15.95 25.85 4.81
C GLU A 461 -16.23 25.44 3.36
N ASP A 462 -16.55 24.16 3.15
CA ASP A 462 -16.78 23.56 1.83
C ASP A 462 -18.26 23.37 1.53
N PHE A 463 -19.13 23.72 2.46
CA PHE A 463 -20.56 23.59 2.32
C PHE A 463 -21.18 24.70 1.45
N SER A 464 -20.64 25.92 1.53
CA SER A 464 -21.18 27.08 0.82
C SER A 464 -20.06 28.04 0.44
N ASP A 465 -20.33 28.97 -0.49
CA ASP A 465 -19.40 30.06 -0.80
C ASP A 465 -19.17 31.01 0.40
N GLN A 466 -20.07 30.95 1.39
CA GLN A 466 -19.89 31.61 2.68
C GLN A 466 -19.02 30.73 3.60
N ARG A 467 -17.91 31.30 4.11
CA ARG A 467 -16.94 30.57 4.95
C ARG A 467 -17.51 29.99 6.25
N ARG A 468 -18.67 30.47 6.72
CA ARG A 468 -19.36 29.94 7.90
C ARG A 468 -20.86 29.92 7.67
N LEU A 469 -21.51 28.93 8.27
CA LEU A 469 -22.96 28.80 8.22
C LEU A 469 -23.64 29.82 9.14
N PRO A 470 -24.86 30.29 8.77
CA PRO A 470 -25.63 31.19 9.62
C PRO A 470 -25.88 30.57 11.00
N ARG A 471 -25.66 31.35 12.07
CA ARG A 471 -25.95 30.95 13.45
C ARG A 471 -27.13 31.76 13.98
N ARG A 472 -28.02 31.10 14.72
CA ARG A 472 -29.17 31.70 15.40
C ARG A 472 -28.96 31.60 16.90
N ASP A 473 -29.26 32.68 17.63
CA ASP A 473 -29.21 32.66 19.09
C ASP A 473 -30.36 31.78 19.63
N GLY A 474 -30.00 30.62 20.18
CA GLY A 474 -30.90 29.70 20.86
C GLY A 474 -30.72 29.75 22.38
N ALA A 475 -31.67 29.16 23.12
CA ALA A 475 -31.67 29.17 24.59
C ALA A 475 -30.45 28.47 25.24
N GLY A 476 -29.64 27.73 24.45
CA GLY A 476 -28.41 27.06 24.88
C GLY A 476 -27.13 27.56 24.18
N GLY A 477 -27.17 28.68 23.46
CA GLY A 477 -26.05 29.23 22.69
C GLY A 477 -26.34 29.38 21.18
N PRO A 478 -25.34 29.82 20.38
CA PRO A 478 -25.52 30.01 18.94
C PRO A 478 -25.67 28.65 18.23
N GLU A 479 -26.87 28.38 17.74
CA GLU A 479 -27.24 27.16 17.02
C GLU A 479 -27.06 27.37 15.51
N VAL A 480 -26.39 26.45 14.83
CA VAL A 480 -26.16 26.53 13.38
C VAL A 480 -27.48 26.24 12.66
N VAL A 481 -27.93 27.15 11.81
CA VAL A 481 -29.10 26.92 10.96
C VAL A 481 -28.70 25.96 9.85
N MET A 482 -29.12 24.71 9.97
CA MET A 482 -28.92 23.67 8.95
C MET A 482 -29.67 24.07 7.66
N PRO A 483 -28.96 24.38 6.56
CA PRO A 483 -29.61 24.75 5.30
C PRO A 483 -30.22 23.55 4.56
N VAL A 484 -29.98 22.34 5.06
CA VAL A 484 -30.29 21.08 4.41
C VAL A 484 -30.88 20.09 5.41
N ARG A 485 -31.75 19.22 4.92
CA ARG A 485 -32.37 18.15 5.72
C ARG A 485 -31.60 16.85 5.57
N GLU A 486 -31.61 16.02 6.60
CA GLU A 486 -31.15 14.63 6.49
C GLU A 486 -31.92 13.91 5.37
N GLY A 487 -31.20 13.16 4.54
CA GLY A 487 -31.73 12.49 3.35
C GLY A 487 -31.90 13.37 2.11
N GLN A 488 -31.64 14.68 2.19
CA GLN A 488 -31.70 15.55 1.01
C GLN A 488 -30.55 15.22 0.04
N LEU A 489 -30.89 15.10 -1.24
CA LEU A 489 -29.92 14.95 -2.32
C LEU A 489 -29.30 16.30 -2.66
N ILE A 490 -27.97 16.34 -2.67
CA ILE A 490 -27.16 17.51 -3.01
C ILE A 490 -26.15 17.14 -4.09
N SER A 491 -25.87 18.09 -4.98
CA SER A 491 -24.76 17.96 -5.93
C SER A 491 -23.46 18.35 -5.23
N VAL A 492 -22.47 17.48 -5.31
CA VAL A 492 -21.16 17.68 -4.69
C VAL A 492 -20.05 17.45 -5.71
N ARG A 493 -18.94 18.15 -5.56
CA ARG A 493 -17.69 17.84 -6.25
C ARG A 493 -16.80 17.05 -5.29
N VAL A 494 -16.32 15.89 -5.72
CA VAL A 494 -15.33 15.12 -4.95
C VAL A 494 -14.01 15.89 -4.96
N LYS A 495 -13.38 16.09 -3.79
CA LYS A 495 -12.10 16.78 -3.66
C LYS A 495 -10.96 15.80 -3.51
N THR A 496 -11.08 14.92 -2.51
CA THR A 496 -10.12 13.87 -2.25
C THR A 496 -10.81 12.53 -2.11
N LEU A 497 -10.25 11.50 -2.73
CA LEU A 497 -10.68 10.12 -2.55
C LEU A 497 -9.58 9.35 -1.82
N ASN A 498 -9.93 8.66 -0.73
CA ASN A 498 -9.04 7.77 0.00
C ASN A 498 -9.40 6.33 -0.36
N LEU A 499 -8.49 5.67 -1.09
CA LEU A 499 -8.70 4.29 -1.57
C LEU A 499 -8.53 3.21 -0.50
N VAL A 500 -7.90 3.53 0.64
CA VAL A 500 -7.67 2.57 1.73
C VAL A 500 -8.90 2.46 2.62
N ASP A 501 -9.44 3.61 3.04
CA ASP A 501 -10.61 3.64 3.92
C ASP A 501 -11.93 3.63 3.13
N HIS A 502 -11.86 3.69 1.80
CA HIS A 502 -13.01 3.84 0.90
C HIS A 502 -13.89 5.04 1.28
N THR A 503 -13.26 6.16 1.65
CA THR A 503 -13.93 7.41 2.05
C THR A 503 -13.56 8.57 1.13
N CYS A 504 -14.44 9.57 1.05
CA CYS A 504 -14.18 10.77 0.26
C CYS A 504 -14.37 12.08 1.06
N THR A 505 -13.68 13.13 0.63
CA THR A 505 -14.03 14.50 1.02
C THR A 505 -14.63 15.20 -0.19
N ALA A 506 -15.70 15.98 0.03
CA ALA A 506 -16.41 16.65 -1.05
C ALA A 506 -16.73 18.10 -0.68
N THR A 507 -17.10 18.87 -1.70
CA THR A 507 -17.56 20.26 -1.56
C THR A 507 -18.85 20.49 -2.33
N CYS A 508 -19.73 21.31 -1.77
CA CYS A 508 -20.92 21.82 -2.44
C CYS A 508 -20.91 23.35 -2.57
N ALA A 509 -19.74 23.98 -2.44
CA ALA A 509 -19.58 25.41 -2.67
C ALA A 509 -19.90 25.76 -4.14
N GLY A 510 -20.72 26.79 -4.36
CA GLY A 510 -21.23 27.16 -5.69
C GLY A 510 -20.11 27.43 -6.69
N LYS A 511 -19.03 28.10 -6.27
CA LYS A 511 -17.85 28.36 -7.12
C LYS A 511 -17.13 27.09 -7.56
N GLU A 512 -17.10 26.06 -6.72
CA GLU A 512 -16.44 24.79 -7.04
C GLU A 512 -17.34 23.89 -7.91
N LEU A 513 -18.66 23.93 -7.71
CA LEU A 513 -19.62 23.25 -8.57
C LEU A 513 -19.58 23.83 -10.00
N GLN A 514 -19.55 25.16 -10.15
CA GLN A 514 -19.43 25.81 -11.46
C GLN A 514 -18.12 25.48 -12.17
N ARG A 515 -17.03 25.24 -11.42
CA ARG A 515 -15.74 24.81 -12.00
C ARG A 515 -15.74 23.36 -12.46
N ALA A 516 -16.62 22.54 -11.89
CA ALA A 516 -16.71 21.11 -12.14
C ALA A 516 -17.81 20.74 -13.15
N GLU A 517 -18.61 21.71 -13.62
CA GLU A 517 -19.53 21.47 -14.73
C GLU A 517 -18.75 20.94 -15.95
N TYR A 518 -19.15 19.75 -16.41
CA TYR A 518 -18.49 19.03 -17.49
C TYR A 518 -18.35 19.91 -18.72
N MET A 519 -17.10 20.22 -19.07
CA MET A 519 -16.79 20.64 -20.42
C MET A 519 -16.80 19.38 -21.29
N THR A 520 -17.62 19.36 -22.34
CA THR A 520 -17.52 18.32 -23.36
C THR A 520 -16.11 18.29 -23.94
N LEU A 521 -15.66 17.14 -24.45
CA LEU A 521 -14.34 17.01 -25.12
C LEU A 521 -14.14 18.05 -26.24
N ALA A 522 -15.24 18.48 -26.88
CA ALA A 522 -15.26 19.56 -27.86
C ALA A 522 -15.00 20.93 -27.23
N GLN A 523 -15.56 21.22 -26.05
CA GLN A 523 -15.30 22.43 -25.29
C GLN A 523 -13.89 22.44 -24.69
N GLU A 524 -13.35 21.30 -24.26
CA GLU A 524 -11.96 21.17 -23.82
C GLU A 524 -10.98 21.43 -24.98
N ARG A 525 -11.21 20.80 -26.13
CA ARG A 525 -10.42 21.07 -27.35
C ARG A 525 -10.55 22.52 -27.80
N ALA A 526 -11.74 23.11 -27.71
CA ALA A 526 -11.96 24.52 -28.05
C ALA A 526 -11.25 25.46 -27.07
N LYS A 527 -11.22 25.12 -25.77
CA LYS A 527 -10.48 25.89 -24.75
C LYS A 527 -8.98 25.74 -24.91
N ALA A 528 -8.48 24.54 -25.16
CA ALA A 528 -7.06 24.29 -25.45
C ALA A 528 -6.62 25.03 -26.73
N ALA A 529 -7.45 24.98 -27.79
CA ALA A 529 -7.21 25.73 -29.03
C ALA A 529 -7.30 27.24 -28.82
N ALA A 530 -8.22 27.73 -27.97
CA ALA A 530 -8.32 29.14 -27.60
C ALA A 530 -7.12 29.61 -26.75
N GLU A 531 -6.63 28.78 -25.84
CA GLU A 531 -5.42 29.05 -25.05
C GLU A 531 -4.15 29.03 -25.92
N GLU A 532 -4.03 28.09 -26.87
CA GLU A 532 -2.95 28.10 -27.87
C GLU A 532 -3.04 29.30 -28.81
N ALA A 533 -4.23 29.67 -29.26
CA ALA A 533 -4.45 30.84 -30.10
C ALA A 533 -4.11 32.14 -29.34
N ALA A 534 -4.50 32.25 -28.06
CA ALA A 534 -4.16 33.37 -27.19
C ALA A 534 -2.64 33.45 -26.91
N LYS A 535 -1.96 32.31 -26.75
CA LYS A 535 -0.49 32.25 -26.64
C LYS A 535 0.22 32.67 -27.94
N ARG A 536 -0.35 32.36 -29.12
CA ARG A 536 0.21 32.72 -30.43
C ARG A 536 -0.06 34.16 -30.84
N SER A 537 -1.16 34.76 -30.40
CA SER A 537 -1.56 36.11 -30.82
C SER A 537 -1.03 37.24 -29.92
N GLY A 538 -0.37 36.94 -28.80
CA GLY A 538 0.15 37.96 -27.88
C GLY A 538 -0.91 38.98 -27.42
N GLY A 539 -2.19 38.59 -27.45
CA GLY A 539 -3.34 39.40 -27.07
C GLY A 539 -3.74 39.13 -25.61
N PRO A 540 -4.44 40.07 -24.95
CA PRO A 540 -4.53 40.13 -23.51
C PRO A 540 -5.26 38.89 -22.97
N VAL A 541 -4.48 37.99 -22.39
CA VAL A 541 -4.96 37.01 -21.44
C VAL A 541 -5.56 37.83 -20.30
N LEU A 542 -6.85 37.61 -19.99
CA LEU A 542 -7.43 38.03 -18.72
C LEU A 542 -6.72 37.26 -17.61
N SER A 543 -5.51 37.72 -17.29
CA SER A 543 -4.65 37.17 -16.28
C SER A 543 -5.17 37.64 -14.93
N ARG A 544 -5.19 36.71 -13.97
CA ARG A 544 -5.26 37.06 -12.56
C ARG A 544 -4.15 38.07 -12.27
N GLY A 545 -4.53 39.33 -12.09
CA GLY A 545 -3.72 40.42 -11.54
C GLY A 545 -2.33 40.52 -12.15
N GLU A 546 -2.23 40.96 -13.39
CA GLU A 546 -0.94 41.31 -13.98
C GLU A 546 -0.23 42.37 -13.12
N PHE A 547 1.02 42.06 -12.77
CA PHE A 547 1.91 42.84 -11.92
C PHE A 547 2.11 44.26 -12.49
N VAL A 548 1.39 45.24 -11.94
CA VAL A 548 1.57 46.65 -12.32
C VAL A 548 2.91 47.14 -11.75
N LYS A 549 3.89 47.39 -12.63
CA LYS A 549 5.16 48.05 -12.25
C LYS A 549 4.84 49.44 -11.68
N ARG A 550 5.15 49.68 -10.41
CA ARG A 550 4.88 50.98 -9.75
C ARG A 550 6.08 51.91 -9.88
N ARG A 551 5.83 53.22 -9.92
CA ARG A 551 6.86 54.27 -9.95
C ARG A 551 7.03 54.87 -8.55
N VAL A 552 7.50 54.07 -7.60
CA VAL A 552 7.82 54.54 -6.25
C VAL A 552 9.30 54.92 -6.19
N GLY A 553 9.59 56.19 -5.91
CA GLY A 553 10.95 56.72 -5.83
C GLY A 553 11.62 56.46 -4.49
N HIS A 554 11.89 55.20 -4.15
CA HIS A 554 12.58 54.81 -2.91
C HIS A 554 13.76 53.88 -3.19
N PRO A 555 14.96 54.10 -2.60
CA PRO A 555 16.17 53.30 -2.89
C PRO A 555 16.00 51.79 -2.69
N GLN A 556 15.20 51.39 -1.68
CA GLN A 556 14.92 49.99 -1.35
C GLN A 556 13.63 49.44 -2.00
N PHE A 557 12.96 50.21 -2.86
CA PHE A 557 11.78 49.72 -3.58
C PHE A 557 12.18 49.02 -4.88
N LYS A 558 11.70 47.80 -5.09
CA LYS A 558 11.96 47.01 -6.31
C LYS A 558 10.67 46.40 -6.83
N ASN A 559 10.45 46.59 -8.14
CA ASN A 559 9.40 45.90 -8.87
C ASN A 559 9.88 44.47 -9.20
N GLY A 560 9.60 43.50 -8.32
CA GLY A 560 9.88 42.09 -8.57
C GLY A 560 8.92 41.15 -7.83
N THR A 561 8.87 39.89 -8.26
CA THR A 561 8.08 38.84 -7.61
C THR A 561 8.70 38.43 -6.27
N ARG A 562 7.94 37.73 -5.41
CA ARG A 562 8.43 37.23 -4.11
C ARG A 562 9.72 36.39 -4.26
N GLU A 563 9.80 35.58 -5.31
CA GLU A 563 10.94 34.71 -5.60
C GLU A 563 12.19 35.50 -6.03
N GLN A 564 12.02 36.50 -6.90
CA GLN A 564 13.11 37.38 -7.33
C GLN A 564 13.70 38.17 -6.15
N VAL A 565 12.84 38.68 -5.26
CA VAL A 565 13.28 39.40 -4.05
C VAL A 565 13.94 38.45 -3.06
N ARG A 566 13.46 37.21 -2.92
CA ARG A 566 14.10 36.19 -2.08
C ARG A 566 15.52 35.86 -2.55
N ALA A 567 15.73 35.69 -3.86
CA ALA A 567 17.05 35.46 -4.43
C ALA A 567 18.00 36.66 -4.22
N PHE A 568 17.49 37.88 -4.36
CA PHE A 568 18.26 39.10 -4.13
C PHE A 568 18.68 39.23 -2.65
N LEU A 569 17.75 39.07 -1.71
CA LEU A 569 18.02 39.21 -0.26
C LEU A 569 18.90 38.08 0.29
N ALA A 570 18.95 36.91 -0.35
CA ALA A 570 19.84 35.82 0.06
C ALA A 570 21.31 36.26 0.11
N ALA A 571 21.75 37.11 -0.83
CA ALA A 571 23.13 37.61 -0.93
C ALA A 571 23.43 38.90 -0.14
N MET A 572 22.41 39.53 0.48
CA MET A 572 22.55 40.81 1.19
C MET A 572 22.81 40.63 2.70
N PRO A 573 23.37 41.64 3.40
CA PRO A 573 23.57 41.56 4.85
C PRO A 573 22.26 41.52 5.66
N VAL A 574 22.35 41.09 6.92
CA VAL A 574 21.22 41.07 7.86
C VAL A 574 20.75 42.50 8.16
N GLY A 575 19.45 42.73 8.09
CA GLY A 575 18.81 44.04 8.20
C GLY A 575 18.38 44.64 6.85
N GLU A 576 18.87 44.10 5.73
CA GLU A 576 18.46 44.58 4.41
C GLU A 576 16.96 44.34 4.18
N THR A 577 16.28 45.39 3.71
CA THR A 577 14.84 45.40 3.45
C THR A 577 14.55 45.76 2.01
N VAL A 578 13.64 45.04 1.37
CA VAL A 578 13.15 45.37 0.03
C VAL A 578 11.64 45.53 0.07
N PHE A 579 11.17 46.72 -0.32
CA PHE A 579 9.76 46.98 -0.55
C PHE A 579 9.38 46.53 -1.96
N ARG A 580 8.29 45.78 -2.08
CA ARG A 580 7.77 45.29 -3.36
C ARG A 580 6.25 45.42 -3.44
N PRO A 581 5.69 45.56 -4.66
CA PRO A 581 4.24 45.48 -4.84
C PRO A 581 3.67 44.18 -4.28
N SER A 582 2.50 44.26 -3.63
CA SER A 582 1.72 43.11 -3.22
C SER A 582 0.81 42.64 -4.37
N SER A 583 0.35 41.40 -4.33
CA SER A 583 -0.69 40.89 -5.23
C SER A 583 -2.07 41.48 -4.94
N ARG A 584 -2.22 42.20 -3.82
CA ARG A 584 -3.41 42.99 -3.48
C ARG A 584 -3.21 44.44 -3.94
N ALA A 585 -4.24 45.04 -4.54
CA ALA A 585 -4.16 46.37 -5.13
C ALA A 585 -3.77 47.47 -4.13
N ASP A 586 -4.26 47.38 -2.88
CA ASP A 586 -4.06 48.39 -1.84
C ASP A 586 -2.98 48.04 -0.81
N HIS A 587 -2.10 47.12 -1.17
CA HIS A 587 -1.03 46.68 -0.28
C HIS A 587 0.35 46.80 -0.90
N LEU A 588 1.33 47.00 -0.03
CA LEU A 588 2.75 46.88 -0.26
C LEU A 588 3.29 45.76 0.63
N THR A 589 4.33 45.04 0.21
CA THR A 589 5.00 44.07 1.08
C THR A 589 6.44 44.48 1.32
N ALA A 590 6.82 44.66 2.58
CA ALA A 590 8.22 44.77 2.98
C ALA A 590 8.78 43.37 3.24
N THR A 591 9.84 43.00 2.52
CA THR A 591 10.56 41.74 2.79
C THR A 591 11.88 42.07 3.49
N VAL A 592 12.05 41.57 4.72
CA VAL A 592 13.16 41.89 5.61
C VAL A 592 14.00 40.64 5.88
N LYS A 593 15.33 40.76 5.79
CA LYS A 593 16.25 39.71 6.23
C LYS A 593 16.63 39.89 7.69
N LEU A 594 15.97 39.14 8.59
CA LEU A 594 16.19 39.25 10.04
C LEU A 594 17.42 38.48 10.54
N THR A 595 17.81 37.39 9.89
CA THR A 595 18.93 36.54 10.30
C THR A 595 19.76 36.08 9.10
N ALA A 596 21.01 35.64 9.34
CA ALA A 596 21.91 35.14 8.28
C ALA A 596 21.40 33.82 7.68
N HIS A 597 20.83 32.96 8.54
CA HIS A 597 20.21 31.69 8.21
C HIS A 597 18.81 31.70 8.83
N GLY A 598 17.75 31.56 8.02
CA GLY A 598 16.38 31.74 8.50
C GLY A 598 15.35 32.04 7.41
N PRO A 599 14.05 31.90 7.71
CA PRO A 599 12.98 32.42 6.85
C PRO A 599 13.04 33.96 6.74
N LEU A 600 12.70 34.51 5.57
CA LEU A 600 12.56 35.95 5.38
C LEU A 600 11.22 36.43 5.98
N LEU A 601 11.24 37.57 6.66
CA LEU A 601 10.01 38.20 7.14
C LEU A 601 9.32 38.92 5.97
N HIS A 602 8.03 38.69 5.81
CA HIS A 602 7.19 39.43 4.85
C HIS A 602 6.11 40.20 5.62
N VAL A 603 6.25 41.51 5.71
CA VAL A 603 5.30 42.40 6.38
C VAL A 603 4.32 42.96 5.36
N ASP A 604 3.02 42.75 5.60
CA ASP A 604 1.94 43.32 4.78
C ASP A 604 1.64 44.76 5.26
N ILE A 605 1.75 45.72 4.34
CA ILE A 605 1.56 47.15 4.59
C ILE A 605 0.32 47.57 3.82
N LEU A 606 -0.70 48.05 4.52
CA LEU A 606 -1.93 48.57 3.93
C LEU A 606 -1.73 50.06 3.58
N GLU A 607 -1.97 50.41 2.33
CA GLU A 607 -1.86 51.78 1.82
C GLU A 607 -3.26 52.42 1.76
N LYS A 608 -3.43 53.61 2.34
CA LYS A 608 -4.65 54.42 2.23
C LYS A 608 -4.38 55.75 1.55
N ASP A 609 -5.45 56.37 1.04
CA ASP A 609 -5.43 57.70 0.42
C ASP A 609 -4.47 57.78 -0.78
N LYS A 610 -4.68 56.90 -1.76
CA LYS A 610 -3.88 56.85 -3.00
C LYS A 610 -4.34 57.89 -4.02
N PRO A 611 -3.46 58.79 -4.49
CA PRO A 611 -3.76 59.71 -5.58
C PRO A 611 -3.85 58.98 -6.94
N SER A 612 -3.05 57.93 -7.15
CA SER A 612 -3.12 57.05 -8.33
C SER A 612 -2.65 55.62 -8.02
N PRO A 613 -3.09 54.59 -8.77
CA PRO A 613 -2.69 53.19 -8.54
C PRO A 613 -1.19 52.89 -8.72
N ALA A 614 -0.44 53.81 -9.33
CA ALA A 614 0.99 53.66 -9.64
C ALA A 614 1.91 54.36 -8.61
N GLU A 615 1.34 55.13 -7.69
CA GLU A 615 2.02 55.94 -6.68
C GLU A 615 1.79 55.36 -5.27
N LEU A 616 2.63 55.77 -4.31
CA LEU A 616 2.53 55.39 -2.90
C LEU A 616 1.34 56.14 -2.25
N GLY A 617 0.58 55.45 -1.39
CA GLY A 617 -0.51 56.08 -0.63
C GLY A 617 0.00 57.06 0.43
N ALA A 618 -0.81 58.06 0.80
CA ALA A 618 -0.43 59.09 1.78
C ALA A 618 -0.44 58.61 3.24
N SER A 619 -0.92 57.40 3.52
CA SER A 619 -0.85 56.81 4.86
C SER A 619 -0.65 55.29 4.78
N LEU A 620 0.35 54.79 5.50
CA LEU A 620 0.74 53.39 5.53
C LEU A 620 0.38 52.79 6.89
N TRP A 621 -0.13 51.56 6.90
CA TRP A 621 -0.59 50.89 8.11
C TRP A 621 -0.01 49.48 8.22
N ILE A 622 0.55 49.14 9.39
CA ILE A 622 1.05 47.79 9.70
C ILE A 622 0.24 47.21 10.86
N GLY A 623 -0.12 45.93 10.77
CA GLY A 623 -0.84 45.22 11.85
C GLY A 623 -2.36 45.43 11.89
N ARG A 624 -2.94 46.19 10.95
CA ARG A 624 -4.39 46.33 10.82
C ARG A 624 -4.97 45.14 10.05
N VAL A 625 -5.83 44.36 10.68
CA VAL A 625 -6.58 43.27 10.03
C VAL A 625 -7.95 43.82 9.61
N GLU A 626 -8.30 43.73 8.33
CA GLU A 626 -9.59 44.23 7.80
C GLU A 626 -10.82 43.62 8.50
N SER A 627 -10.68 42.42 9.08
CA SER A 627 -11.77 41.69 9.71
C SER A 627 -12.10 42.12 11.15
N ASP A 628 -11.30 43.00 11.78
CA ASP A 628 -11.48 43.34 13.19
C ASP A 628 -11.21 44.83 13.44
N ALA A 629 -12.28 45.64 13.42
CA ALA A 629 -12.21 47.09 13.58
C ALA A 629 -11.74 47.54 14.99
N SER A 630 -11.64 46.60 15.93
CA SER A 630 -11.25 46.84 17.34
C SER A 630 -9.74 46.98 17.55
N LYS A 631 -8.90 46.48 16.63
CA LYS A 631 -7.43 46.57 16.72
C LYS A 631 -6.90 47.72 15.88
N GLN A 632 -6.49 48.80 16.55
CA GLN A 632 -5.89 49.97 15.91
C GLN A 632 -4.44 49.60 15.52
N GLY A 633 -4.20 49.34 14.23
CA GLY A 633 -2.85 49.10 13.70
C GLY A 633 -1.99 50.37 13.76
N ASP A 634 -0.67 50.21 13.65
CA ASP A 634 0.27 51.33 13.68
C ASP A 634 0.27 52.07 12.33
N ARG A 635 0.18 53.41 12.40
CA ARG A 635 0.26 54.30 11.24
C ARG A 635 1.68 54.79 11.03
N PHE A 636 2.10 54.83 9.77
CA PHE A 636 3.36 55.36 9.28
C PHE A 636 3.08 56.33 8.13
N ASP A 637 3.86 57.40 8.03
CA ASP A 637 3.68 58.45 7.03
C ASP A 637 4.51 58.18 5.75
N ASP A 638 5.65 57.49 5.84
CA ASP A 638 6.46 57.07 4.68
C ASP A 638 7.19 55.72 4.91
N LEU A 639 7.96 55.28 3.90
CA LEU A 639 8.69 54.02 3.95
C LEU A 639 9.92 54.09 4.88
N ASP A 640 10.53 55.27 5.04
CA ASP A 640 11.70 55.47 5.89
C ASP A 640 11.30 55.39 7.38
N GLU A 641 10.12 55.90 7.75
CA GLU A 641 9.56 55.75 9.09
C GLU A 641 9.30 54.28 9.43
N ILE A 642 8.84 53.47 8.47
CA ILE A 642 8.69 52.01 8.66
C ILE A 642 10.06 51.36 8.92
N LEU A 643 11.08 51.74 8.17
CA LEU A 643 12.43 51.22 8.39
C LEU A 643 12.92 51.56 9.80
N TYR A 644 12.82 52.82 10.18
CA TYR A 644 13.35 53.33 11.46
C TYR A 644 12.55 52.86 12.68
N ARG A 645 11.22 52.87 12.63
CA ARG A 645 10.35 52.60 13.79
C ARG A 645 9.92 51.14 13.91
N TYR A 646 9.91 50.39 12.81
CA TYR A 646 9.45 49.00 12.80
C TYR A 646 10.59 48.01 12.51
N VAL A 647 11.37 48.24 11.45
CA VAL A 647 12.39 47.27 11.01
C VAL A 647 13.66 47.32 11.87
N GLU A 648 14.23 48.49 12.10
CA GLU A 648 15.49 48.64 12.85
C GLU A 648 15.40 48.07 14.27
N PRO A 649 14.37 48.38 15.10
CA PRO A 649 14.24 47.81 16.43
C PRO A 649 14.05 46.29 16.39
N LEU A 650 13.33 45.78 15.38
CA LEU A 650 13.10 44.35 15.21
C LEU A 650 14.40 43.61 14.83
N VAL A 651 15.22 44.19 13.95
CA VAL A 651 16.52 43.64 13.57
C VAL A 651 17.47 43.65 14.77
N GLU A 652 17.46 44.71 15.58
CA GLU A 652 18.30 44.81 16.78
C GLU A 652 17.90 43.78 17.84
N ASN A 653 16.60 43.61 18.10
CA ASN A 653 16.09 42.57 19.01
C ASN A 653 16.43 41.15 18.48
N MET A 654 16.39 40.93 17.17
CA MET A 654 16.82 39.66 16.57
C MET A 654 18.33 39.45 16.65
N ARG A 655 19.14 40.51 16.57
CA ARG A 655 20.59 40.43 16.80
C ARG A 655 20.90 39.99 18.23
N GLU A 656 20.18 40.52 19.22
CA GLU A 656 20.27 40.08 20.62
C GLU A 656 20.03 38.57 20.77
N VAL A 657 19.01 38.03 20.07
CA VAL A 657 18.74 36.58 20.06
C VAL A 657 19.89 35.79 19.44
N THR A 658 20.35 36.19 18.24
CA THR A 658 21.41 35.46 17.54
C THR A 658 22.77 35.55 18.24
N GLY A 659 23.00 36.62 19.01
CA GLY A 659 24.20 36.82 19.82
C GLY A 659 24.16 36.11 21.19
N HIS A 660 23.02 35.57 21.60
CA HIS A 660 22.88 34.94 22.91
C HIS A 660 23.67 33.61 22.99
N ARG A 661 24.34 33.36 24.13
CA ARG A 661 25.21 32.17 24.35
C ARG A 661 24.49 30.83 24.14
N LYS A 662 23.18 30.78 24.36
CA LYS A 662 22.36 29.58 24.19
C LYS A 662 21.65 29.51 22.83
N PHE A 663 21.96 30.42 21.89
CA PHE A 663 21.46 30.34 20.53
C PHE A 663 22.07 29.14 19.78
N ALA A 664 21.22 28.48 19.01
CA ALA A 664 21.52 27.34 18.17
C ALA A 664 21.25 27.78 16.73
N PRO A 665 22.28 27.89 15.86
CA PRO A 665 22.12 28.33 14.48
C PRO A 665 21.38 27.32 13.59
N GLU A 666 21.17 26.09 14.08
CA GLU A 666 20.46 25.04 13.38
C GLU A 666 18.96 25.37 13.24
N LEU A 667 18.42 25.27 12.01
CA LEU A 667 16.98 25.48 11.77
C LEU A 667 16.12 24.26 12.14
N SER A 668 16.68 23.04 12.02
CA SER A 668 15.94 21.81 12.29
C SER A 668 15.80 21.55 13.78
N ALA A 669 14.57 21.31 14.23
CA ALA A 669 14.26 20.91 15.60
C ALA A 669 15.02 19.65 16.05
N GLU A 670 15.33 18.74 15.13
CA GLU A 670 16.03 17.49 15.43
C GLU A 670 17.51 17.74 15.76
N ALA A 671 18.18 18.58 14.96
CA ALA A 671 19.57 18.95 15.18
C ALA A 671 19.78 19.70 16.51
N VAL A 672 18.84 20.58 16.87
CA VAL A 672 18.85 21.29 18.17
C VAL A 672 18.70 20.31 19.33
N VAL A 673 17.80 19.34 19.22
CA VAL A 673 17.59 18.31 20.27
C VAL A 673 18.80 17.39 20.39
N GLU A 674 19.42 16.99 19.28
CA GLU A 674 20.62 16.16 19.31
C GLU A 674 21.80 16.86 20.00
N ARG A 675 21.99 18.16 19.72
CA ARG A 675 22.96 19.00 20.44
C ARG A 675 22.66 19.04 21.95
N LEU A 676 21.40 19.25 22.33
CA LEU A 676 21.00 19.28 23.74
C LEU A 676 21.21 17.93 24.44
N ASN A 677 20.96 16.81 23.76
CA ASN A 677 21.23 15.47 24.28
C ASN A 677 22.73 15.25 24.52
N ARG A 678 23.59 15.74 23.61
CA ARG A 678 25.06 15.70 23.78
C ARG A 678 25.54 16.58 24.94
N GLU A 679 24.97 17.78 25.12
CA GLU A 679 25.30 18.65 26.25
C GLU A 679 24.86 18.04 27.59
N LYS A 680 23.68 17.41 27.63
CA LYS A 680 23.15 16.72 28.82
C LYS A 680 23.95 15.47 29.20
N ALA A 681 24.53 14.75 28.24
CA ALA A 681 25.39 13.60 28.55
C ALA A 681 26.64 13.98 29.38
N ASN A 682 27.04 15.26 29.33
CA ASN A 682 28.25 15.77 29.98
C ASN A 682 27.95 16.64 31.23
N SER A 683 26.69 16.83 31.62
CA SER A 683 26.32 17.69 32.75
C SER A 683 24.99 17.29 33.37
N ASP A 684 24.93 17.26 34.71
CA ASP A 684 23.69 17.08 35.46
C ASP A 684 22.77 18.31 35.44
N MET A 685 23.20 19.43 34.82
CA MET A 685 22.37 20.63 34.65
C MET A 685 21.44 20.51 33.43
N ILE A 686 20.24 21.08 33.55
CA ILE A 686 19.26 21.09 32.46
C ILE A 686 19.76 21.94 31.29
N ALA A 687 19.92 21.28 30.15
CA ALA A 687 20.32 21.92 28.89
C ALA A 687 19.10 22.51 28.18
N TYR A 688 19.21 23.80 27.80
CA TYR A 688 18.26 24.47 26.91
C TYR A 688 18.98 25.26 25.82
N ALA A 689 18.31 25.41 24.68
CA ALA A 689 18.80 26.16 23.53
C ALA A 689 17.68 27.01 22.89
N LEU A 690 18.06 28.12 22.27
CA LEU A 690 17.18 28.98 21.48
C LEU A 690 17.41 28.70 20.01
N ALA A 691 16.36 28.43 19.24
CA ALA A 691 16.46 28.30 17.79
C ALA A 691 15.32 29.05 17.07
N LEU A 692 15.52 29.35 15.80
CA LEU A 692 14.51 30.03 14.98
C LEU A 692 13.39 29.07 14.59
N TYR A 693 12.16 29.58 14.52
CA TYR A 693 11.03 28.78 14.03
C TYR A 693 10.96 28.82 12.50
N GLU A 694 10.93 27.65 11.86
CA GLU A 694 10.96 27.54 10.38
C GLU A 694 9.77 28.23 9.69
N LYS A 695 8.61 28.31 10.34
CA LYS A 695 7.37 28.84 9.75
C LYS A 695 7.15 30.34 9.97
N ASP A 696 7.81 30.94 10.95
CA ASP A 696 7.64 32.36 11.29
C ASP A 696 8.98 32.99 11.69
N ALA A 697 9.40 33.98 10.89
CA ALA A 697 10.67 34.68 11.06
C ALA A 697 10.78 35.51 12.35
N THR A 698 9.66 35.82 13.00
CA THR A 698 9.62 36.58 14.25
C THR A 698 9.51 35.71 15.50
N THR A 699 9.42 34.38 15.33
CA THR A 699 9.25 33.46 16.46
C THR A 699 10.54 32.70 16.76
N VAL A 700 10.97 32.76 18.01
CA VAL A 700 12.12 32.04 18.56
C VAL A 700 11.61 30.97 19.51
N VAL A 701 12.13 29.76 19.42
CA VAL A 701 11.70 28.62 20.24
C VAL A 701 12.78 28.25 21.25
N ILE A 702 12.40 28.18 22.52
CA ILE A 702 13.21 27.57 23.58
C ILE A 702 12.98 26.06 23.54
N TYR A 703 14.05 25.30 23.35
CA TYR A 703 14.06 23.84 23.44
C TYR A 703 14.65 23.40 24.78
N VAL A 704 13.96 22.48 25.47
CA VAL A 704 14.43 21.84 26.70
C VAL A 704 14.33 20.32 26.59
N VAL A 705 15.37 19.61 27.02
CA VAL A 705 15.40 18.15 27.09
C VAL A 705 15.24 17.71 28.54
N ARG A 706 14.17 16.97 28.86
CA ARG A 706 13.91 16.43 30.22
C ARG A 706 14.71 15.15 30.51
N ALA A 707 14.75 14.72 31.78
CA ALA A 707 15.40 13.50 32.27
C ALA A 707 15.05 12.24 31.44
N GLU A 708 13.79 12.10 31.02
CA GLU A 708 13.22 10.94 30.31
C GLU A 708 13.33 11.01 28.77
N GLY A 709 14.05 11.99 28.20
CA GLY A 709 14.12 12.19 26.74
C GLY A 709 12.88 12.87 26.13
N ARG A 710 11.90 13.28 26.96
CA ARG A 710 10.76 14.11 26.52
C ARG A 710 11.23 15.53 26.17
N LYS A 711 10.93 15.99 24.96
CA LYS A 711 11.22 17.34 24.46
C LYS A 711 10.11 18.31 24.85
N HIS A 712 10.47 19.44 25.44
CA HIS A 712 9.57 20.56 25.70
C HIS A 712 9.97 21.75 24.84
N ARG A 713 8.98 22.47 24.29
CA ARG A 713 9.22 23.63 23.43
C ARG A 713 8.28 24.76 23.78
N GLU A 714 8.82 25.97 23.84
CA GLU A 714 8.03 27.18 24.08
C GLU A 714 8.46 28.32 23.16
N ALA A 715 7.53 29.17 22.77
CA ALA A 715 7.74 30.21 21.78
C ALA A 715 7.84 31.59 22.45
N ILE A 716 8.89 32.34 22.07
CA ILE A 716 9.06 33.77 22.34
C ILE A 716 8.85 34.49 21.00
N LYS A 717 7.92 35.42 20.96
CA LYS A 717 7.68 36.27 19.79
C LYS A 717 8.50 37.55 19.90
N VAL A 718 9.28 37.84 18.88
CA VAL A 718 10.08 39.06 18.78
C VAL A 718 9.26 40.14 18.08
N SER A 719 9.19 41.32 18.68
CA SER A 719 8.46 42.48 18.17
C SER A 719 9.35 43.73 18.22
N PRO A 720 9.00 44.83 17.53
CA PRO A 720 9.74 46.08 17.65
C PRO A 720 9.77 46.65 19.07
N ALA A 721 8.76 46.33 19.89
CA ALA A 721 8.65 46.78 21.28
C ALA A 721 9.40 45.88 22.29
N GLY A 722 10.05 44.80 21.84
CA GLY A 722 10.73 43.82 22.69
C GLY A 722 10.24 42.40 22.47
N PHE A 723 10.34 41.58 23.51
CA PHE A 723 10.07 40.14 23.48
C PHE A 723 8.75 39.81 24.18
N VAL A 724 7.88 39.05 23.54
CA VAL A 724 6.61 38.60 24.12
C VAL A 724 6.67 37.10 24.38
N TYR A 725 6.47 36.72 25.64
CA TYR A 725 6.39 35.32 26.07
C TYR A 725 5.12 35.15 26.91
N ARG A 726 4.24 34.21 26.49
CA ARG A 726 2.93 33.93 27.13
C ARG A 726 2.12 35.19 27.48
N ASP A 727 1.99 36.09 26.51
CA ASP A 727 1.28 37.38 26.62
C ASP A 727 1.89 38.42 27.58
N VAL A 728 3.09 38.16 28.12
CA VAL A 728 3.88 39.13 28.90
C VAL A 728 4.99 39.72 28.02
N ALA A 729 5.10 41.04 27.98
CA ALA A 729 6.11 41.76 27.22
C ALA A 729 7.35 42.08 28.09
N PHE A 730 8.54 41.86 27.53
CA PHE A 730 9.84 42.08 28.14
C PHE A 730 10.69 42.97 27.26
N ASN A 731 11.52 43.82 27.87
CA ASN A 731 12.37 44.76 27.14
C ASN A 731 13.66 44.11 26.64
N THR A 732 14.14 43.07 27.34
CA THR A 732 15.37 42.33 26.98
C THR A 732 15.10 40.84 26.92
N LEU A 733 15.92 40.11 26.15
CA LEU A 733 15.81 38.67 26.02
C LEU A 733 16.14 37.96 27.34
N GLU A 734 17.09 38.51 28.12
CA GLU A 734 17.48 37.95 29.41
C GLU A 734 16.34 37.97 30.43
N GLU A 735 15.53 39.02 30.46
CA GLU A 735 14.34 39.10 31.32
C GLU A 735 13.30 38.04 30.93
N ALA A 736 13.05 37.86 29.63
CA ALA A 736 12.15 36.82 29.14
C ALA A 736 12.64 35.41 29.51
N ILE A 737 13.95 35.14 29.37
CA ILE A 737 14.56 33.86 29.76
C ILE A 737 14.53 33.67 31.29
N LYS A 738 14.73 34.73 32.07
CA LYS A 738 14.63 34.66 33.53
C LYS A 738 13.21 34.31 33.97
N HIS A 739 12.21 34.94 33.35
CA HIS A 739 10.80 34.63 33.59
C HIS A 739 10.47 33.18 33.21
N PHE A 740 10.92 32.73 32.04
CA PHE A 740 10.82 31.34 31.62
C PHE A 740 11.42 30.37 32.64
N LYS A 741 12.61 30.66 33.19
CA LYS A 741 13.25 29.80 34.21
C LYS A 741 12.44 29.70 35.50
N VAL A 742 11.82 30.80 35.94
CA VAL A 742 10.96 30.81 37.14
C VAL A 742 9.72 29.96 36.90
N GLU A 743 8.99 30.19 35.81
CA GLU A 743 7.80 29.39 35.48
C GLU A 743 8.13 27.92 35.23
N ALA A 744 9.27 27.66 34.60
CA ALA A 744 9.72 26.30 34.35
C ALA A 744 10.11 25.58 35.66
N SER A 745 10.58 26.29 36.68
CA SER A 745 10.75 25.70 38.02
C SER A 745 9.42 25.41 38.72
N GLU A 746 8.40 26.26 38.54
CA GLU A 746 7.06 26.06 39.12
C GLU A 746 6.27 24.93 38.44
N LEU A 747 6.54 24.65 37.16
CA LEU A 747 5.90 23.61 36.36
C LEU A 747 6.65 22.25 36.38
N GLU A 748 7.64 22.07 37.27
CA GLU A 748 8.56 20.92 37.31
C GLU A 748 9.25 20.65 35.95
N LEU A 749 9.39 21.69 35.11
CA LEU A 749 10.12 21.67 33.84
C LEU A 749 11.63 21.81 34.08
N ILE A 750 12.02 22.46 35.17
CA ILE A 750 13.39 22.63 35.63
C ILE A 750 13.44 22.29 37.12
N ASN A 751 14.11 21.19 37.49
CA ASN A 751 14.44 20.88 38.88
C ASN A 751 15.69 21.65 39.34
#